data_AF-K7M6B8-F1
#
_entry.id   AF-K7M6B8-F1
#
_cell.length_a   1.000
_cell.length_b   1.000
_cell.length_c   1.000
_cell.angle_alpha   90.00
_cell.angle_beta   90.00
_cell.angle_gamma   90.00
#
_symmetry.space_group_name_H-M   'P 1'
#
loop_
_entity.id
_entity.type
_entity.pdbx_description
1 polymer ?
#
loop_
_entity_poly.entity_id
_entity_poly.type
_entity_poly.pdbx_seq_one_letter_code
_entity_poly.pdbx_strand_id
1 'polypeptide(L)'
;MHHSSSTHPWLSPLYFALPLLLLTLRPSASVNDDYGAAESARVLFERLFTQNRMTGDEPDLRILESDLKAALAALKMKEDHLMEAERMVLLENSKLKLTKEELERQESEIEAARVRYEKLEEEMKETTVKLVSQAGQIEELKLRVRDRDSEINAVKYALGLKEGEVEKMRVELEERSREAVDFDNELREKGRILDEANEVMKKQEAELEELKRAVREKEKEIEVLLVEREVEREKLRVAEANLEKQAMDWMLAQEELKRLGEDATRHAEESSETLEDFRRVKKLLNDVRSELVSSQQALASSRSKMEEQERLLEQQLSELGEQRVSVMSYMENLKDAQIEVESERKKLRVAESRNRELERDLKMEKELISELEEELKKERTSLEQAVKEVAFLQEELEKKNAEFRETSAVLQVRESELVDAKLEIQRLKSEKASLQGILEEKDLELSNAKKMLGEINQEISDLKMLMNSKETQFIEATNMLREKDEQLKMIQNKILDLTNKLVASIKDEDMNSSKPLLDEMGNQLLEQLLEQPANELRWQQKRLENELELAKVTLKEKEMEVLAAQRALTIKDEELKMTLARLDSKEEELKKVREEVTEDSNDLKRLYALAQERIGEKSLGDLAIEKLQLEAAQLEVEAATNALQKLAEMSRQLLNKAILSVEADNYISVMQNNANKTPDSITDTNNPECFEEVKARVARLSALSEQLVMEAGIVPAN
;
A
#
# COMPACT_ATOMS: atom_id res chain seq x y z
N MET A 1 -6.45 -15.70 17.41
CA MET A 1 -6.55 -17.08 17.94
C MET A 1 -5.15 -17.60 18.18
N HIS A 2 -4.96 -18.61 19.05
CA HIS A 2 -3.70 -18.96 19.72
C HIS A 2 -3.26 -17.87 20.71
N HIS A 3 -3.17 -18.18 22.02
CA HIS A 3 -2.02 -18.70 22.78
C HIS A 3 -1.20 -17.54 23.41
N SER A 4 -0.74 -17.60 24.68
CA SER A 4 -0.95 -18.62 25.72
C SER A 4 -0.81 -18.02 27.13
N SER A 5 -1.15 -18.82 28.14
CA SER A 5 -1.02 -18.48 29.57
C SER A 5 0.42 -18.29 30.05
N SER A 6 0.62 -17.39 31.01
CA SER A 6 1.49 -17.67 32.15
C SER A 6 1.04 -16.92 33.41
N THR A 7 0.94 -17.63 34.52
CA THR A 7 0.66 -17.11 35.86
C THR A 7 1.92 -17.17 36.71
N HIS A 8 2.29 -16.10 37.40
CA HIS A 8 3.31 -16.18 38.46
C HIS A 8 2.96 -15.33 39.69
N PRO A 9 2.78 -15.94 40.88
CA PRO A 9 2.53 -15.23 42.14
C PRO A 9 3.83 -15.03 42.93
N TRP A 10 4.32 -13.78 43.05
CA TRP A 10 5.53 -13.44 43.81
C TRP A 10 5.36 -12.13 44.61
N LEU A 11 4.42 -12.12 45.56
CA LEU A 11 4.34 -11.10 46.62
C LEU A 11 4.04 -11.77 47.97
N SER A 12 5.11 -12.15 48.67
CA SER A 12 5.08 -12.64 50.06
C SER A 12 6.07 -11.82 50.89
N PRO A 13 5.64 -11.09 51.93
CA PRO A 13 6.55 -10.29 52.75
C PRO A 13 7.38 -11.19 53.68
N LEU A 14 8.71 -11.05 53.62
CA LEU A 14 9.66 -11.78 54.46
C LEU A 14 9.69 -11.22 55.89
N TYR A 15 8.76 -11.68 56.73
CA TYR A 15 8.89 -11.58 58.19
C TYR A 15 10.03 -12.49 58.67
N PHE A 16 11.25 -11.94 58.77
CA PHE A 16 12.35 -12.62 59.47
C PHE A 16 12.42 -12.16 60.92
N ALA A 17 11.95 -13.02 61.82
CA ALA A 17 12.20 -12.88 63.26
C ALA A 17 13.66 -13.26 63.57
N LEU A 18 14.29 -12.55 64.52
CA LEU A 18 15.66 -12.82 64.96
C LEU A 18 15.67 -12.98 66.50
N PRO A 19 15.77 -14.21 67.01
CA PRO A 19 15.68 -14.50 68.45
C PRO A 19 17.03 -14.47 69.15
N LEU A 20 17.00 -14.16 70.46
CA LEU A 20 17.99 -14.45 71.51
C LEU A 20 19.49 -14.20 71.21
N LEU A 21 20.12 -13.44 72.11
CA LEU A 21 21.17 -14.00 72.96
C LEU A 21 21.31 -13.20 74.27
N LEU A 22 21.37 -13.90 75.40
CA LEU A 22 21.69 -13.30 76.70
C LEU A 22 23.21 -13.19 76.85
N LEU A 23 23.69 -12.16 77.54
CA LEU A 23 25.01 -12.19 78.17
C LEU A 23 24.95 -11.59 79.58
N THR A 24 24.86 -12.48 80.57
CA THR A 24 24.81 -12.12 82.00
C THR A 24 26.22 -11.83 82.53
N LEU A 25 26.54 -10.58 82.85
CA LEU A 25 27.73 -10.29 83.65
C LEU A 25 27.45 -10.58 85.13
N ARG A 26 28.07 -11.66 85.61
CA ARG A 26 28.10 -12.06 87.02
C ARG A 26 29.47 -11.66 87.60
N PRO A 27 29.55 -10.79 88.62
CA PRO A 27 30.81 -10.56 89.32
C PRO A 27 31.19 -11.82 90.10
N SER A 28 32.45 -12.21 90.03
CA SER A 28 33.03 -13.36 90.74
C SER A 28 34.54 -13.17 90.86
N ALA A 29 35.14 -13.83 91.87
CA ALA A 29 36.48 -13.57 92.42
C ALA A 29 36.58 -12.23 93.15
N SER A 30 37.17 -12.10 94.33
CA SER A 30 37.44 -12.97 95.49
C SER A 30 38.41 -12.17 96.35
N VAL A 31 37.94 -11.59 97.46
CA VAL A 31 38.86 -11.07 98.48
C VAL A 31 39.42 -12.28 99.23
N ASN A 32 40.74 -12.38 99.34
CA ASN A 32 41.39 -13.52 99.99
C ASN A 32 41.23 -13.42 101.52
N ASP A 33 40.52 -14.39 102.12
CA ASP A 33 40.54 -14.63 103.56
C ASP A 33 41.86 -15.30 103.98
N ASP A 34 42.95 -14.52 104.07
CA ASP A 34 44.27 -15.02 104.47
C ASP A 34 44.91 -14.13 105.57
N TYR A 35 44.21 -14.03 106.71
CA TYR A 35 44.72 -13.37 107.93
C TYR A 35 45.04 -14.38 109.04
N GLY A 36 46.18 -15.05 108.88
CA GLY A 36 46.67 -16.03 109.83
C GLY A 36 47.21 -15.46 111.15
N ALA A 37 46.96 -16.20 112.23
CA ALA A 37 47.82 -16.32 113.43
C ALA A 37 48.19 -15.07 114.28
N ALA A 38 47.60 -13.89 114.06
CA ALA A 38 47.66 -12.80 115.03
C ALA A 38 46.50 -12.87 116.04
N GLU A 39 46.76 -12.73 117.34
CA GLU A 39 45.68 -12.57 118.33
C GLU A 39 44.88 -11.31 117.98
N SER A 40 43.60 -11.48 117.64
CA SER A 40 42.73 -10.36 117.27
C SER A 40 42.71 -9.30 118.37
N ALA A 41 42.70 -8.01 118.02
CA ALA A 41 42.61 -6.93 118.99
C ALA A 41 41.44 -7.13 119.98
N ARG A 42 40.34 -7.78 119.55
CA ARG A 42 39.21 -8.16 120.41
C ARG A 42 39.61 -9.16 121.50
N VAL A 43 40.37 -10.19 121.14
CA VAL A 43 40.90 -11.23 122.05
C VAL A 43 41.95 -10.64 122.99
N LEU A 44 42.82 -9.76 122.49
CA LEU A 44 43.80 -9.03 123.32
C LEU A 44 43.12 -8.10 124.33
N PHE A 45 42.04 -7.41 123.94
CA PHE A 45 41.21 -6.66 124.88
C PHE A 45 40.47 -7.58 125.86
N GLU A 46 39.95 -8.74 125.44
CA GLU A 46 39.34 -9.73 126.34
C GLU A 46 40.37 -10.29 127.35
N ARG A 47 41.64 -10.45 126.96
CA ARG A 47 42.77 -10.79 127.85
C ARG A 47 43.03 -9.69 128.89
N LEU A 48 43.18 -8.45 128.43
CA LEU A 48 43.26 -7.23 129.25
C LEU A 48 42.10 -7.08 130.26
N PHE A 49 40.88 -7.47 129.88
CA PHE A 49 39.69 -7.40 130.73
C PHE A 49 39.43 -8.65 131.59
N THR A 50 40.08 -9.78 131.34
CA THR A 50 39.95 -11.00 132.15
C THR A 50 41.08 -11.13 133.18
N GLN A 51 42.31 -10.80 132.83
CA GLN A 51 43.45 -10.79 133.76
C GLN A 51 43.28 -9.73 134.88
N ASN A 52 42.50 -8.68 134.64
CA ASN A 52 42.11 -7.66 135.63
C ASN A 52 40.94 -8.07 136.56
N ARG A 53 40.47 -9.33 136.54
CA ARG A 53 39.24 -9.76 137.25
C ARG A 53 39.39 -10.98 138.17
N MET A 54 40.60 -11.50 138.38
CA MET A 54 40.87 -12.62 139.28
C MET A 54 42.16 -12.39 140.09
N THR A 55 42.15 -12.85 141.35
CA THR A 55 43.29 -12.94 142.30
C THR A 55 44.07 -11.65 142.61
N GLY A 56 44.06 -11.23 143.88
CA GLY A 56 44.70 -10.00 144.36
C GLY A 56 46.16 -10.15 144.80
N ASP A 57 47.02 -10.62 143.90
CA ASP A 57 48.47 -10.42 143.98
C ASP A 57 48.90 -9.34 142.96
N GLU A 58 50.04 -8.68 143.14
CA GLU A 58 50.43 -7.55 142.27
C GLU A 58 50.58 -7.97 140.79
N PRO A 59 49.90 -7.29 139.84
CA PRO A 59 49.91 -7.69 138.44
C PRO A 59 51.27 -7.39 137.79
N ASP A 60 51.86 -8.39 137.14
CA ASP A 60 53.12 -8.21 136.39
C ASP A 60 52.92 -7.26 135.21
N LEU A 61 53.33 -6.00 135.42
CA LEU A 61 53.21 -4.88 134.49
C LEU A 61 53.77 -5.21 133.10
N ARG A 62 54.74 -6.12 132.99
CA ARG A 62 55.33 -6.54 131.70
C ARG A 62 54.34 -7.28 130.81
N ILE A 63 53.43 -8.07 131.39
CA ILE A 63 52.41 -8.80 130.65
C ILE A 63 51.37 -7.80 130.12
N LEU A 64 50.90 -6.90 131.00
CA LEU A 64 49.95 -5.84 130.66
C LEU A 64 50.48 -4.91 129.55
N GLU A 65 51.75 -4.51 129.63
CA GLU A 65 52.41 -3.69 128.61
C GLU A 65 52.55 -4.45 127.27
N SER A 66 52.78 -5.77 127.31
CA SER A 66 52.89 -6.61 126.13
C SER A 66 51.55 -6.77 125.40
N ASP A 67 50.47 -7.06 126.12
CA ASP A 67 49.12 -7.19 125.57
C ASP A 67 48.63 -5.86 124.96
N LEU A 68 48.93 -4.74 125.62
CA LEU A 68 48.55 -3.39 125.13
C LEU A 68 49.37 -3.00 123.89
N LYS A 69 50.67 -3.32 123.85
CA LYS A 69 51.50 -3.18 122.63
C LYS A 69 50.99 -4.06 121.48
N ALA A 70 50.61 -5.29 121.76
CA ALA A 70 50.02 -6.19 120.76
C ALA A 70 48.67 -5.65 120.25
N ALA A 71 47.81 -5.14 121.13
CA ALA A 71 46.52 -4.57 120.76
C ALA A 71 46.69 -3.32 119.89
N LEU A 72 47.66 -2.45 120.20
CA LEU A 72 48.02 -1.30 119.36
C LEU A 72 48.59 -1.73 117.99
N ALA A 73 49.42 -2.77 117.94
CA ALA A 73 49.93 -3.31 116.67
C ALA A 73 48.80 -3.91 115.81
N ALA A 74 47.86 -4.65 116.42
CA ALA A 74 46.71 -5.23 115.75
C ALA A 74 45.69 -4.17 115.28
N LEU A 75 45.51 -3.08 116.05
CA LEU A 75 44.71 -1.94 115.63
C LEU A 75 45.38 -1.15 114.49
N LYS A 76 46.71 -0.97 114.54
CA LYS A 76 47.43 -0.30 113.46
C LYS A 76 47.41 -1.10 112.16
N MET A 77 47.59 -2.43 112.23
CA MET A 77 47.36 -3.32 111.07
C MET A 77 45.93 -3.17 110.52
N LYS A 78 44.91 -3.10 111.38
CA LYS A 78 43.52 -2.82 110.97
C LYS A 78 43.36 -1.44 110.30
N GLU A 79 44.05 -0.41 110.79
CA GLU A 79 44.06 0.95 110.23
C GLU A 79 44.75 0.97 108.85
N ASP A 80 45.92 0.35 108.72
CA ASP A 80 46.65 0.20 107.46
C ASP A 80 45.82 -0.58 106.41
N HIS A 81 45.14 -1.67 106.81
CA HIS A 81 44.23 -2.41 105.92
C HIS A 81 42.96 -1.63 105.56
N LEU A 82 42.45 -0.76 106.45
CA LEU A 82 41.32 0.13 106.14
C LEU A 82 41.73 1.22 105.15
N MET A 83 42.91 1.84 105.32
CA MET A 83 43.46 2.78 104.35
C MET A 83 43.67 2.12 102.98
N GLU A 84 44.12 0.87 102.93
CA GLU A 84 44.27 0.14 101.66
C GLU A 84 42.90 -0.24 101.04
N ALA A 85 41.91 -0.62 101.87
CA ALA A 85 40.54 -0.81 101.40
C ALA A 85 39.91 0.48 100.86
N GLU A 86 40.15 1.63 101.51
CA GLU A 86 39.71 2.95 101.02
C GLU A 86 40.40 3.32 99.69
N ARG A 87 41.71 3.07 99.54
CA ARG A 87 42.42 3.24 98.25
C ARG A 87 41.83 2.35 97.17
N MET A 88 41.54 1.08 97.48
CA MET A 88 40.93 0.14 96.54
C MET A 88 39.52 0.57 96.15
N VAL A 89 38.69 1.01 97.09
CA VAL A 89 37.34 1.55 96.81
C VAL A 89 37.41 2.84 95.98
N LEU A 90 38.38 3.73 96.23
CA LEU A 90 38.61 4.91 95.39
C LEU A 90 39.06 4.54 93.97
N LEU A 91 39.94 3.54 93.83
CA LEU A 91 40.37 3.01 92.55
C LEU A 91 39.20 2.37 91.79
N GLU A 92 38.39 1.54 92.45
CA GLU A 92 37.18 0.93 91.86
C GLU A 92 36.14 1.99 91.50
N ASN A 93 35.91 3.00 92.32
CA ASN A 93 35.02 4.11 91.99
C ASN A 93 35.53 4.92 90.79
N SER A 94 36.85 5.09 90.65
CA SER A 94 37.43 5.72 89.44
C SER A 94 37.25 4.87 88.18
N LYS A 95 37.39 3.54 88.29
CA LYS A 95 37.12 2.59 87.20
C LYS A 95 35.63 2.57 86.83
N LEU A 96 34.73 2.54 87.81
CA LEU A 96 33.28 2.59 87.62
C LEU A 96 32.83 3.91 86.98
N LYS A 97 33.48 5.02 87.32
CA LYS A 97 33.24 6.30 86.65
C LYS A 97 33.65 6.21 85.16
N LEU A 98 34.85 5.72 84.86
CA LEU A 98 35.33 5.56 83.47
C LEU A 98 34.45 4.60 82.66
N THR A 99 34.02 3.47 83.22
CA THR A 99 33.12 2.54 82.52
C THR A 99 31.71 3.12 82.35
N LYS A 100 31.26 4.00 83.25
CA LYS A 100 30.01 4.76 83.07
C LYS A 100 30.13 5.76 81.92
N GLU A 101 31.20 6.56 81.90
CA GLU A 101 31.45 7.54 80.82
C GLU A 101 31.58 6.86 79.44
N GLU A 102 32.20 5.67 79.40
CA GLU A 102 32.25 4.82 78.20
C GLU A 102 30.88 4.23 77.80
N LEU A 103 30.03 3.84 78.76
CA LEU A 103 28.66 3.39 78.47
C LEU A 103 27.77 4.54 77.98
N GLU A 104 27.87 5.74 78.55
CA GLU A 104 27.16 6.95 78.08
C GLU A 104 27.62 7.33 76.65
N ARG A 105 28.89 7.10 76.30
CA ARG A 105 29.42 7.23 74.93
C ARG A 105 28.81 6.19 73.99
N GLN A 106 28.78 4.91 74.39
CA GLN A 106 28.21 3.83 73.56
C GLN A 106 26.69 3.97 73.38
N GLU A 107 25.96 4.40 74.42
CA GLU A 107 24.52 4.71 74.33
C GLU A 107 24.26 5.84 73.34
N SER A 108 25.07 6.91 73.38
CA SER A 108 25.02 8.01 72.41
C SER A 108 25.30 7.55 70.97
N GLU A 109 26.22 6.61 70.76
CA GLU A 109 26.52 6.03 69.45
C GLU A 109 25.43 5.07 68.94
N ILE A 110 24.80 4.31 69.84
CA ILE A 110 23.63 3.46 69.54
C ILE A 110 22.44 4.33 69.13
N GLU A 111 22.17 5.44 69.83
CA GLU A 111 21.08 6.34 69.49
C GLU A 111 21.34 7.08 68.15
N ALA A 112 22.58 7.54 67.93
CA ALA A 112 23.00 8.08 66.65
C ALA A 112 22.92 7.06 65.50
N ALA A 113 23.05 5.75 65.78
CA ALA A 113 22.82 4.69 64.81
C ALA A 113 21.32 4.45 64.57
N ARG A 114 20.48 4.46 65.61
CA ARG A 114 19.01 4.31 65.50
C ARG A 114 18.40 5.38 64.60
N VAL A 115 18.73 6.66 64.82
CA VAL A 115 18.25 7.78 63.99
C VAL A 115 18.69 7.64 62.52
N ARG A 116 19.86 7.05 62.25
CA ARG A 116 20.31 6.75 60.87
C ARG A 116 19.53 5.60 60.24
N TYR A 117 19.23 4.55 61.00
CA TYR A 117 18.41 3.44 60.51
C TYR A 117 16.96 3.87 60.24
N GLU A 118 16.37 4.68 61.13
CA GLU A 118 15.01 5.22 60.95
C GLU A 118 14.93 6.09 59.69
N LYS A 119 15.90 7.00 59.47
CA LYS A 119 15.99 7.81 58.24
C LYS A 119 16.14 6.96 56.98
N LEU A 120 16.96 5.89 57.02
CA LEU A 120 17.09 4.95 55.90
C LEU A 120 15.79 4.16 55.67
N GLU A 121 15.04 3.83 56.73
CA GLU A 121 13.73 3.17 56.61
C GLU A 121 12.68 4.10 56.00
N GLU A 122 12.69 5.40 56.31
CA GLU A 122 11.87 6.41 55.63
C GLU A 122 12.24 6.57 54.15
N GLU A 123 13.53 6.65 53.81
CA GLU A 123 14.01 6.71 52.42
C GLU A 123 13.63 5.44 51.63
N MET A 124 13.67 4.26 52.27
CA MET A 124 13.19 3.00 51.69
C MET A 124 11.67 2.98 51.50
N LYS A 125 10.89 3.55 52.43
CA LYS A 125 9.42 3.69 52.29
C LYS A 125 9.08 4.64 51.13
N GLU A 126 9.75 5.80 51.06
CA GLU A 126 9.51 6.81 50.03
C GLU A 126 9.88 6.29 48.62
N THR A 127 11.02 5.61 48.48
CA THR A 127 11.43 4.97 47.22
C THR A 127 10.49 3.82 46.83
N THR A 128 10.00 3.02 47.79
CA THR A 128 8.97 2.00 47.53
C THR A 128 7.67 2.61 47.00
N VAL A 129 7.20 3.72 47.58
CA VAL A 129 6.00 4.44 47.10
C VAL A 129 6.22 5.00 45.68
N LYS A 130 7.41 5.55 45.39
CA LYS A 130 7.78 6.01 44.03
C LYS A 130 7.76 4.86 43.02
N LEU A 131 8.35 3.71 43.36
CA LEU A 131 8.37 2.51 42.50
C LEU A 131 6.96 1.94 42.25
N VAL A 132 6.10 1.87 43.27
CA VAL A 132 4.69 1.45 43.10
C VAL A 132 3.93 2.43 42.19
N SER A 133 4.18 3.73 42.34
CA SER A 133 3.58 4.76 41.47
C SER A 133 4.02 4.62 40.01
N GLN A 134 5.31 4.37 39.77
CA GLN A 134 5.85 4.10 38.44
C GLN A 134 5.31 2.79 37.83
N ALA A 135 5.18 1.72 38.63
CA ALA A 135 4.58 0.47 38.18
C ALA A 135 3.12 0.65 37.73
N GLY A 136 2.34 1.47 38.46
CA GLY A 136 0.99 1.86 38.07
C GLY A 136 0.95 2.61 36.73
N GLN A 137 1.83 3.59 36.53
CA GLN A 137 1.96 4.32 35.26
C GLN A 137 2.36 3.40 34.10
N ILE A 138 3.23 2.42 34.34
CA ILE A 138 3.64 1.42 33.33
C ILE A 138 2.47 0.52 32.92
N GLU A 139 1.64 0.05 33.85
CA GLU A 139 0.43 -0.71 33.49
C GLU A 139 -0.62 0.14 32.78
N GLU A 140 -0.77 1.41 33.14
CA GLU A 140 -1.65 2.33 32.41
C GLU A 140 -1.19 2.52 30.95
N LEU A 141 0.13 2.72 30.74
CA LEU A 141 0.70 2.79 29.39
C LEU A 141 0.53 1.48 28.61
N LYS A 142 0.70 0.31 29.25
CA LYS A 142 0.43 -1.00 28.65
C LYS A 142 -1.05 -1.21 28.28
N LEU A 143 -1.98 -0.57 28.97
CA LEU A 143 -3.40 -0.56 28.58
C LEU A 143 -3.57 0.31 27.33
N ARG A 144 -3.16 1.58 27.38
CA ARG A 144 -3.25 2.51 26.23
C ARG A 144 -2.59 1.97 24.96
N VAL A 145 -1.49 1.22 25.06
CA VAL A 145 -0.84 0.55 23.91
C VAL A 145 -1.72 -0.57 23.35
N ARG A 146 -2.32 -1.43 24.17
CA ARG A 146 -3.23 -2.50 23.70
C ARG A 146 -4.51 -1.95 23.08
N ASP A 147 -5.01 -0.83 23.60
CA ASP A 147 -6.15 -0.11 23.03
C ASP A 147 -5.76 0.44 21.64
N ARG A 148 -4.58 1.07 21.51
CA ARG A 148 -4.03 1.55 20.23
C ARG A 148 -3.75 0.43 19.24
N ASP A 149 -3.22 -0.71 19.65
CA ASP A 149 -3.05 -1.89 18.79
C ASP A 149 -4.41 -2.38 18.27
N SER A 150 -5.45 -2.32 19.10
CA SER A 150 -6.81 -2.70 18.72
C SER A 150 -7.43 -1.71 17.73
N GLU A 151 -7.26 -0.40 17.94
CA GLU A 151 -7.61 0.67 17.00
C GLU A 151 -6.89 0.48 15.65
N ILE A 152 -5.57 0.27 15.67
CA ILE A 152 -4.74 0.05 14.47
C ILE A 152 -5.20 -1.18 13.69
N ASN A 153 -5.55 -2.28 14.36
CA ASN A 153 -6.05 -3.49 13.69
C ASN A 153 -7.44 -3.28 13.08
N ALA A 154 -8.32 -2.51 13.73
CA ALA A 154 -9.61 -2.12 13.14
C ALA A 154 -9.43 -1.21 11.91
N VAL A 155 -8.52 -0.23 11.97
CA VAL A 155 -8.19 0.66 10.84
C VAL A 155 -7.58 -0.12 9.68
N LYS A 156 -6.67 -1.08 9.94
CA LYS A 156 -6.11 -1.97 8.89
C LYS A 156 -7.19 -2.80 8.20
N TYR A 157 -8.17 -3.33 8.94
CA TYR A 157 -9.29 -4.06 8.35
C TYR A 157 -10.19 -3.15 7.49
N ALA A 158 -10.50 -1.95 7.98
CA ALA A 158 -11.25 -0.95 7.21
C ALA A 158 -10.51 -0.49 5.95
N LEU A 159 -9.18 -0.32 6.01
CA LEU A 159 -8.33 0.01 4.87
C LEU A 159 -8.38 -1.10 3.80
N GLY A 160 -8.21 -2.37 4.18
CA GLY A 160 -8.27 -3.49 3.24
C GLY A 160 -9.64 -3.63 2.54
N LEU A 161 -10.73 -3.24 3.21
CA LEU A 161 -12.05 -3.13 2.56
C LEU A 161 -12.08 -2.00 1.52
N LYS A 162 -11.49 -0.83 1.82
CA LYS A 162 -11.41 0.30 0.87
C LYS A 162 -10.44 0.05 -0.29
N GLU A 163 -9.35 -0.69 -0.08
CA GLU A 163 -8.47 -1.15 -1.15
C GLU A 163 -9.24 -2.06 -2.12
N GLY A 164 -10.08 -2.97 -1.62
CA GLY A 164 -10.98 -3.80 -2.43
C GLY A 164 -12.06 -3.02 -3.18
N GLU A 165 -12.65 -1.98 -2.58
CA GLU A 165 -13.57 -1.06 -3.26
C GLU A 165 -12.86 -0.28 -4.39
N VAL A 166 -11.67 0.24 -4.12
CA VAL A 166 -10.87 1.01 -5.11
C VAL A 166 -10.45 0.14 -6.28
N GLU A 167 -10.03 -1.11 -6.05
CA GLU A 167 -9.65 -2.01 -7.14
C GLU A 167 -10.86 -2.44 -7.99
N LYS A 168 -12.05 -2.61 -7.38
CA LYS A 168 -13.30 -2.80 -8.12
C LYS A 168 -13.63 -1.58 -9.01
N MET A 169 -13.46 -0.36 -8.49
CA MET A 169 -13.64 0.87 -9.27
C MET A 169 -12.59 1.02 -10.39
N ARG A 170 -11.35 0.53 -10.20
CA ARG A 170 -10.32 0.48 -11.25
C ARG A 170 -10.77 -0.39 -12.42
N VAL A 171 -11.23 -1.61 -12.14
CA VAL A 171 -11.68 -2.55 -13.18
C VAL A 171 -12.89 -1.99 -13.93
N GLU A 172 -13.89 -1.45 -13.24
CA GLU A 172 -15.05 -0.81 -13.88
C GLU A 172 -14.66 0.41 -14.74
N LEU A 173 -13.62 1.16 -14.36
CA LEU A 173 -13.10 2.28 -15.15
C LEU A 173 -12.32 1.79 -16.39
N GLU A 174 -11.56 0.71 -16.28
CA GLU A 174 -10.83 0.09 -17.40
C GLU A 174 -11.78 -0.62 -18.39
N GLU A 175 -12.92 -1.13 -17.92
CA GLU A 175 -14.02 -1.62 -18.78
C GLU A 175 -14.66 -0.45 -19.54
N ARG A 176 -15.13 0.59 -18.84
CA ARG A 176 -15.70 1.79 -19.49
C ARG A 176 -14.73 2.51 -20.42
N SER A 177 -13.43 2.49 -20.13
CA SER A 177 -12.40 3.07 -21.00
C SER A 177 -12.20 2.28 -22.29
N ARG A 178 -12.51 0.97 -22.32
CA ARG A 178 -12.53 0.17 -23.55
C ARG A 178 -13.81 0.45 -24.34
N GLU A 179 -14.97 0.39 -23.68
CA GLU A 179 -16.26 0.76 -24.28
C GLU A 179 -16.22 2.16 -24.95
N ALA A 180 -15.60 3.15 -24.30
CA ALA A 180 -15.45 4.50 -24.84
C ALA A 180 -14.55 4.57 -26.10
N VAL A 181 -13.53 3.70 -26.22
CA VAL A 181 -12.69 3.61 -27.43
C VAL A 181 -13.46 2.93 -28.57
N ASP A 182 -14.22 1.88 -28.26
CA ASP A 182 -15.08 1.20 -29.24
C ASP A 182 -16.18 2.15 -29.77
N PHE A 183 -16.77 2.97 -28.90
CA PHE A 183 -17.72 4.02 -29.32
C PHE A 183 -17.07 5.14 -30.14
N ASP A 184 -15.83 5.56 -29.86
CA ASP A 184 -15.12 6.53 -30.71
C ASP A 184 -14.84 5.94 -32.11
N ASN A 185 -14.44 4.67 -32.18
CA ASN A 185 -14.26 3.95 -33.45
C ASN A 185 -15.58 3.86 -34.24
N GLU A 186 -16.70 3.52 -33.59
CA GLU A 186 -18.03 3.54 -34.23
C GLU A 186 -18.44 4.94 -34.72
N LEU A 187 -18.21 5.98 -33.93
CA LEU A 187 -18.56 7.36 -34.29
C LEU A 187 -17.71 7.87 -35.45
N ARG A 188 -16.42 7.50 -35.49
CA ARG A 188 -15.47 7.81 -36.57
C ARG A 188 -15.87 7.14 -37.88
N GLU A 189 -16.30 5.88 -37.84
CA GLU A 189 -16.82 5.17 -39.01
C GLU A 189 -18.17 5.74 -39.49
N LYS A 190 -19.09 6.05 -38.57
CA LYS A 190 -20.35 6.75 -38.90
C LYS A 190 -20.09 8.14 -39.49
N GLY A 191 -19.05 8.84 -39.04
CA GLY A 191 -18.59 10.09 -39.64
C GLY A 191 -18.10 9.92 -41.07
N ARG A 192 -17.25 8.91 -41.33
CA ARG A 192 -16.79 8.57 -42.69
C ARG A 192 -17.96 8.26 -43.63
N ILE A 193 -18.92 7.46 -43.19
CA ILE A 193 -20.13 7.13 -43.97
C ILE A 193 -20.99 8.40 -44.23
N LEU A 194 -21.06 9.33 -43.27
CA LEU A 194 -21.75 10.61 -43.46
C LEU A 194 -21.05 11.50 -44.50
N ASP A 195 -19.72 11.57 -44.50
CA ASP A 195 -18.94 12.30 -45.51
C ASP A 195 -19.07 11.68 -46.90
N GLU A 196 -18.99 10.35 -47.01
CA GLU A 196 -19.26 9.61 -48.25
C GLU A 196 -20.68 9.89 -48.78
N ALA A 197 -21.70 9.88 -47.90
CA ALA A 197 -23.08 10.21 -48.26
C ALA A 197 -23.25 11.69 -48.67
N ASN A 198 -22.56 12.62 -48.02
CA ASN A 198 -22.56 14.04 -48.40
C ASN A 198 -21.95 14.27 -49.80
N GLU A 199 -20.88 13.55 -50.16
CA GLU A 199 -20.30 13.63 -51.51
C GLU A 199 -21.19 12.98 -52.59
N VAL A 200 -21.93 11.91 -52.26
CA VAL A 200 -22.96 11.36 -53.16
C VAL A 200 -24.11 12.36 -53.35
N MET A 201 -24.58 13.00 -52.27
CA MET A 201 -25.65 14.00 -52.32
C MET A 201 -25.25 15.21 -53.19
N LYS A 202 -24.01 15.71 -53.07
CA LYS A 202 -23.49 16.79 -53.94
C LYS A 202 -23.47 16.42 -55.42
N LYS A 203 -23.11 15.17 -55.75
CA LYS A 203 -23.14 14.66 -57.13
C LYS A 203 -24.56 14.62 -57.67
N GLN A 204 -25.49 14.06 -56.89
CA GLN A 204 -26.91 14.02 -57.26
C GLN A 204 -27.53 15.42 -57.39
N GLU A 205 -27.13 16.39 -56.57
CA GLU A 205 -27.56 17.79 -56.72
C GLU A 205 -27.06 18.44 -58.01
N ALA A 206 -25.80 18.18 -58.39
CA ALA A 206 -25.23 18.63 -59.66
C ALA A 206 -25.90 17.95 -60.88
N GLU A 207 -26.13 16.64 -60.82
CA GLU A 207 -26.87 15.86 -61.83
C GLU A 207 -28.31 16.40 -61.99
N LEU A 208 -28.99 16.74 -60.90
CA LEU A 208 -30.32 17.34 -60.94
C LEU A 208 -30.32 18.74 -61.56
N GLU A 209 -29.30 19.57 -61.34
CA GLU A 209 -29.16 20.86 -62.05
C GLU A 209 -28.70 20.71 -63.51
N GLU A 210 -28.05 19.61 -63.90
CA GLU A 210 -27.84 19.22 -65.30
C GLU A 210 -29.17 18.84 -65.97
N LEU A 211 -29.93 17.93 -65.36
CA LEU A 211 -31.24 17.50 -65.87
C LEU A 211 -32.23 18.67 -65.96
N LYS A 212 -32.28 19.56 -64.95
CA LYS A 212 -33.06 20.80 -65.03
C LYS A 212 -32.60 21.74 -66.14
N ARG A 213 -31.31 21.76 -66.53
CA ARG A 213 -30.84 22.53 -67.68
C ARG A 213 -31.29 21.89 -69.00
N ALA A 214 -31.12 20.57 -69.15
CA ALA A 214 -31.54 19.82 -70.32
C ALA A 214 -33.06 19.88 -70.56
N VAL A 215 -33.88 19.77 -69.51
CA VAL A 215 -35.35 19.94 -69.61
C VAL A 215 -35.71 21.34 -70.12
N ARG A 216 -35.10 22.40 -69.55
CA ARG A 216 -35.29 23.80 -70.00
C ARG A 216 -34.75 24.10 -71.41
N GLU A 217 -33.98 23.19 -72.00
CA GLU A 217 -33.56 23.24 -73.41
C GLU A 217 -34.57 22.51 -74.29
N LYS A 218 -35.02 21.31 -73.89
CA LYS A 218 -36.08 20.56 -74.59
C LYS A 218 -37.44 21.27 -74.58
N GLU A 219 -37.79 22.01 -73.53
CA GLU A 219 -38.96 22.88 -73.50
C GLU A 219 -38.93 23.93 -74.63
N LYS A 220 -37.75 24.51 -74.91
CA LYS A 220 -37.57 25.49 -76.00
C LYS A 220 -37.55 24.84 -77.38
N GLU A 221 -36.94 23.66 -77.51
CA GLU A 221 -37.02 22.88 -78.76
C GLU A 221 -38.48 22.56 -79.10
N ILE A 222 -39.29 22.16 -78.10
CA ILE A 222 -40.73 21.91 -78.27
C ILE A 222 -41.48 23.19 -78.63
N GLU A 223 -41.17 24.33 -78.00
CA GLU A 223 -41.78 25.64 -78.34
C GLU A 223 -41.49 26.03 -79.80
N VAL A 224 -40.25 25.87 -80.28
CA VAL A 224 -39.87 26.11 -81.68
C VAL A 224 -40.60 25.15 -82.63
N LEU A 225 -40.61 23.85 -82.34
CA LEU A 225 -41.30 22.84 -83.16
C LEU A 225 -42.83 23.06 -83.21
N LEU A 226 -43.44 23.59 -82.15
CA LEU A 226 -44.86 23.97 -82.15
C LEU A 226 -45.13 25.16 -83.08
N VAL A 227 -44.25 26.17 -83.09
CA VAL A 227 -44.34 27.31 -84.03
C VAL A 227 -44.14 26.85 -85.48
N GLU A 228 -43.16 26.00 -85.76
CA GLU A 228 -42.95 25.41 -87.09
C GLU A 228 -44.18 24.60 -87.53
N ARG A 229 -44.76 23.79 -86.65
CA ARG A 229 -45.99 23.01 -86.92
C ARG A 229 -47.24 23.88 -87.12
N GLU A 230 -47.29 25.08 -86.56
CA GLU A 230 -48.35 26.07 -86.84
C GLU A 230 -48.19 26.66 -88.25
N VAL A 231 -46.97 27.05 -88.61
CA VAL A 231 -46.62 27.52 -89.96
C VAL A 231 -46.89 26.44 -91.02
N GLU A 232 -46.60 25.17 -90.73
CA GLU A 232 -46.90 24.04 -91.62
C GLU A 232 -48.41 23.84 -91.81
N ARG A 233 -49.22 23.97 -90.74
CA ARG A 233 -50.68 23.89 -90.83
C ARG A 233 -51.29 25.04 -91.62
N GLU A 234 -50.76 26.25 -91.50
CA GLU A 234 -51.24 27.40 -92.29
C GLU A 234 -50.92 27.22 -93.79
N LYS A 235 -49.74 26.67 -94.15
CA LYS A 235 -49.45 26.28 -95.54
C LYS A 235 -50.47 25.24 -96.06
N LEU A 236 -50.78 24.22 -95.26
CA LEU A 236 -51.76 23.19 -95.63
C LEU A 236 -53.16 23.79 -95.82
N ARG A 237 -53.62 24.64 -94.90
CA ARG A 237 -54.91 25.35 -95.00
C ARG A 237 -55.02 26.20 -96.28
N VAL A 238 -53.92 26.84 -96.68
CA VAL A 238 -53.84 27.59 -97.95
C VAL A 238 -53.87 26.63 -99.16
N ALA A 239 -53.23 25.46 -99.09
CA ALA A 239 -53.31 24.46 -100.16
C ALA A 239 -54.72 23.86 -100.31
N GLU A 240 -55.39 23.54 -99.19
CA GLU A 240 -56.76 23.04 -99.14
C GLU A 240 -57.75 24.04 -99.78
N ALA A 241 -57.68 25.33 -99.40
CA ALA A 241 -58.54 26.37 -99.98
C ALA A 241 -58.32 26.56 -101.49
N ASN A 242 -57.10 26.33 -102.00
CA ASN A 242 -56.83 26.37 -103.44
C ASN A 242 -57.44 25.15 -104.18
N LEU A 243 -57.42 23.97 -103.57
CA LEU A 243 -58.07 22.76 -104.11
C LEU A 243 -59.60 22.86 -104.07
N GLU A 244 -60.16 23.40 -102.99
CA GLU A 244 -61.61 23.62 -102.85
C GLU A 244 -62.12 24.54 -103.97
N LYS A 245 -61.40 25.63 -104.27
CA LYS A 245 -61.71 26.52 -105.39
C LYS A 245 -61.70 25.77 -106.74
N GLN A 246 -60.67 24.97 -107.01
CA GLN A 246 -60.58 24.19 -108.25
C GLN A 246 -61.75 23.19 -108.40
N ALA A 247 -62.26 22.64 -107.30
CA ALA A 247 -63.44 21.79 -107.32
C ALA A 247 -64.73 22.57 -107.67
N MET A 248 -64.90 23.80 -107.15
CA MET A 248 -66.04 24.65 -107.53
C MET A 248 -66.01 25.02 -109.02
N ASP A 249 -64.85 25.41 -109.55
CA ASP A 249 -64.67 25.75 -110.96
C ASP A 249 -65.01 24.55 -111.88
N TRP A 250 -64.69 23.32 -111.47
CA TRP A 250 -65.03 22.09 -112.20
C TRP A 250 -66.54 21.77 -112.18
N MET A 251 -67.20 21.96 -111.04
CA MET A 251 -68.65 21.70 -110.90
C MET A 251 -69.47 22.60 -111.85
N LEU A 252 -69.12 23.87 -111.97
CA LEU A 252 -69.80 24.82 -112.88
C LEU A 252 -69.72 24.35 -114.35
N ALA A 253 -68.55 23.88 -114.80
CA ALA A 253 -68.38 23.32 -116.15
C ALA A 253 -69.22 22.05 -116.39
N GLN A 254 -69.51 21.27 -115.35
CA GLN A 254 -70.39 20.10 -115.45
C GLN A 254 -71.87 20.48 -115.63
N GLU A 255 -72.29 21.65 -115.12
CA GLU A 255 -73.68 22.11 -115.23
C GLU A 255 -74.00 22.75 -116.59
N GLU A 256 -73.03 23.40 -117.24
CA GLU A 256 -73.17 23.86 -118.63
C GLU A 256 -73.40 22.68 -119.60
N LEU A 257 -72.70 21.55 -119.39
CA LEU A 257 -72.90 20.33 -120.18
C LEU A 257 -74.31 19.73 -120.02
N LYS A 258 -74.93 19.83 -118.84
CA LYS A 258 -76.31 19.34 -118.62
C LYS A 258 -77.32 20.15 -119.42
N ARG A 259 -77.22 21.49 -119.38
CA ARG A 259 -78.12 22.39 -120.14
C ARG A 259 -78.14 22.11 -121.64
N LEU A 260 -77.00 21.73 -122.22
CA LEU A 260 -76.91 21.40 -123.65
C LEU A 260 -77.60 20.07 -124.02
N GLY A 261 -77.87 19.18 -123.06
CA GLY A 261 -78.67 17.96 -123.28
C GLY A 261 -80.18 18.19 -123.17
N GLU A 262 -80.61 19.16 -122.36
CA GLU A 262 -82.01 19.33 -121.93
C GLU A 262 -82.94 19.94 -123.01
N ASP A 263 -82.41 20.47 -124.12
CA ASP A 263 -83.18 20.97 -125.26
C ASP A 263 -83.55 19.88 -126.30
N ALA A 264 -83.00 18.65 -126.20
CA ALA A 264 -83.10 17.65 -127.26
C ALA A 264 -84.31 16.67 -127.18
N THR A 265 -84.98 16.53 -126.02
CA THR A 265 -85.91 15.41 -125.75
C THR A 265 -87.38 15.79 -125.54
N ARG A 266 -87.69 17.09 -125.48
CA ARG A 266 -88.84 17.72 -124.80
C ARG A 266 -90.24 17.53 -125.43
N HIS A 267 -90.53 16.39 -126.07
CA HIS A 267 -91.81 16.11 -126.74
C HIS A 267 -92.31 14.65 -126.61
N ALA A 268 -91.69 13.82 -125.77
CA ALA A 268 -92.08 12.41 -125.59
C ALA A 268 -92.66 12.06 -124.20
N GLU A 269 -92.68 13.01 -123.27
CA GLU A 269 -92.67 12.72 -121.83
C GLU A 269 -94.06 12.75 -121.15
N GLU A 270 -94.98 13.60 -121.65
CA GLU A 270 -96.20 14.02 -120.94
C GLU A 270 -97.21 12.89 -120.60
N SER A 271 -97.21 11.76 -121.34
CA SER A 271 -98.14 10.64 -121.07
C SER A 271 -97.54 9.49 -120.25
N SER A 272 -96.22 9.49 -120.01
CA SER A 272 -95.57 8.55 -119.08
C SER A 272 -95.51 9.11 -117.66
N GLU A 273 -95.39 10.43 -117.53
CA GLU A 273 -95.07 11.16 -116.30
C GLU A 273 -95.99 10.83 -115.11
N THR A 274 -97.31 10.76 -115.35
CA THR A 274 -98.30 10.50 -114.30
C THR A 274 -98.22 9.09 -113.69
N LEU A 275 -97.75 8.08 -114.44
CA LEU A 275 -97.42 6.74 -113.94
C LEU A 275 -96.00 6.66 -113.35
N GLU A 276 -95.21 7.72 -113.50
CA GLU A 276 -93.89 7.87 -112.90
C GLU A 276 -93.95 8.59 -111.57
N ASP A 277 -94.85 9.54 -111.36
CA ASP A 277 -95.07 10.17 -110.05
C ASP A 277 -95.44 9.14 -108.96
N PHE A 278 -96.32 8.18 -109.25
CA PHE A 278 -96.61 7.11 -108.31
C PHE A 278 -95.39 6.20 -108.04
N ARG A 279 -94.46 6.06 -108.99
CA ARG A 279 -93.17 5.39 -108.77
C ARG A 279 -92.21 6.27 -107.95
N ARG A 280 -92.14 7.58 -108.22
CA ARG A 280 -91.34 8.58 -107.50
C ARG A 280 -91.75 8.67 -106.02
N VAL A 281 -93.05 8.82 -105.74
CA VAL A 281 -93.60 8.87 -104.36
C VAL A 281 -93.39 7.54 -103.62
N LYS A 282 -93.58 6.40 -104.28
CA LYS A 282 -93.31 5.09 -103.66
C LYS A 282 -91.82 4.86 -103.38
N LYS A 283 -90.93 5.42 -104.21
CA LYS A 283 -89.49 5.45 -103.94
C LYS A 283 -89.19 6.33 -102.73
N LEU A 284 -89.64 7.59 -102.72
CA LEU A 284 -89.49 8.51 -101.59
C LEU A 284 -89.97 7.94 -100.26
N LEU A 285 -91.09 7.20 -100.25
CA LEU A 285 -91.59 6.54 -99.02
C LEU A 285 -90.68 5.40 -98.53
N ASN A 286 -89.98 4.72 -99.44
CA ASN A 286 -88.93 3.77 -99.08
C ASN A 286 -87.65 4.49 -98.65
N ASP A 287 -87.25 5.56 -99.34
CA ASP A 287 -86.06 6.36 -99.05
C ASP A 287 -86.16 6.95 -97.61
N VAL A 288 -87.30 7.56 -97.26
CA VAL A 288 -87.63 8.05 -95.89
C VAL A 288 -87.70 6.92 -94.86
N ARG A 289 -88.09 5.70 -95.25
CA ARG A 289 -88.03 4.53 -94.34
C ARG A 289 -86.60 4.08 -94.08
N SER A 290 -85.73 4.09 -95.08
CA SER A 290 -84.30 3.87 -94.87
C SER A 290 -83.68 4.98 -94.01
N GLU A 291 -83.99 6.26 -94.25
CA GLU A 291 -83.53 7.36 -93.40
C GLU A 291 -84.00 7.22 -91.95
N LEU A 292 -85.25 6.81 -91.71
CA LEU A 292 -85.76 6.55 -90.36
C LEU A 292 -85.04 5.37 -89.69
N VAL A 293 -84.77 4.29 -90.41
CA VAL A 293 -83.99 3.14 -89.89
C VAL A 293 -82.54 3.54 -89.62
N SER A 294 -81.91 4.31 -90.52
CA SER A 294 -80.55 4.84 -90.32
C SER A 294 -80.50 5.83 -89.15
N SER A 295 -81.53 6.66 -88.95
CA SER A 295 -81.65 7.53 -87.77
C SER A 295 -81.86 6.73 -86.49
N GLN A 296 -82.65 5.65 -86.52
CA GLN A 296 -82.83 4.75 -85.39
C GLN A 296 -81.55 3.99 -85.05
N GLN A 297 -80.78 3.56 -86.06
CA GLN A 297 -79.45 2.96 -85.90
C GLN A 297 -78.45 3.98 -85.35
N ALA A 298 -78.40 5.21 -85.89
CA ALA A 298 -77.52 6.27 -85.40
C ALA A 298 -77.84 6.66 -83.95
N LEU A 299 -79.11 6.71 -83.55
CA LEU A 299 -79.52 6.92 -82.15
C LEU A 299 -79.16 5.72 -81.25
N ALA A 300 -79.24 4.49 -81.75
CA ALA A 300 -78.78 3.30 -81.02
C ALA A 300 -77.25 3.31 -80.83
N SER A 301 -76.48 3.61 -81.87
CA SER A 301 -75.03 3.81 -81.77
C SER A 301 -74.66 4.98 -80.85
N SER A 302 -75.41 6.08 -80.89
CA SER A 302 -75.20 7.22 -79.99
C SER A 302 -75.52 6.88 -78.53
N ARG A 303 -76.49 5.99 -78.26
CA ARG A 303 -76.75 5.47 -76.91
C ARG A 303 -75.65 4.51 -76.47
N SER A 304 -75.28 3.54 -77.29
CA SER A 304 -74.18 2.60 -76.99
C SER A 304 -72.87 3.34 -76.68
N LYS A 305 -72.58 4.44 -77.39
CA LYS A 305 -71.42 5.29 -77.12
C LYS A 305 -71.57 6.12 -75.84
N MET A 306 -72.78 6.54 -75.49
CA MET A 306 -73.06 7.23 -74.22
C MET A 306 -72.93 6.27 -73.02
N GLU A 307 -73.42 5.05 -73.14
CA GLU A 307 -73.27 3.97 -72.15
C GLU A 307 -71.79 3.55 -71.97
N GLU A 308 -71.00 3.56 -73.05
CA GLU A 308 -69.54 3.36 -73.01
C GLU A 308 -68.82 4.51 -72.28
N GLN A 309 -69.21 5.76 -72.56
CA GLN A 309 -68.69 6.94 -71.85
C GLN A 309 -69.11 6.99 -70.37
N GLU A 310 -70.32 6.55 -70.04
CA GLU A 310 -70.81 6.45 -68.66
C GLU A 310 -70.00 5.45 -67.85
N ARG A 311 -69.73 4.25 -68.39
CA ARG A 311 -68.85 3.26 -67.76
C ARG A 311 -67.42 3.76 -67.57
N LEU A 312 -66.87 4.50 -68.54
CA LEU A 312 -65.54 5.10 -68.42
C LEU A 312 -65.49 6.12 -67.27
N LEU A 313 -66.56 6.90 -67.08
CA LEU A 313 -66.69 7.83 -65.95
C LEU A 313 -66.90 7.09 -64.61
N GLU A 314 -67.68 6.01 -64.57
CA GLU A 314 -67.82 5.17 -63.36
C GLU A 314 -66.48 4.54 -62.95
N GLN A 315 -65.68 4.06 -63.91
CA GLN A 315 -64.33 3.56 -63.65
C GLN A 315 -63.43 4.69 -63.09
N GLN A 316 -63.37 5.85 -63.75
CA GLN A 316 -62.54 6.98 -63.30
C GLN A 316 -62.96 7.50 -61.91
N LEU A 317 -64.26 7.51 -61.59
CA LEU A 317 -64.76 7.87 -60.25
C LEU A 317 -64.37 6.83 -59.19
N SER A 318 -64.29 5.54 -59.57
CA SER A 318 -63.84 4.46 -58.68
C SER A 318 -62.34 4.58 -58.39
N GLU A 319 -61.52 4.77 -59.43
CA GLU A 319 -60.07 5.00 -59.33
C GLU A 319 -59.74 6.24 -58.47
N LEU A 320 -60.47 7.36 -58.67
CA LEU A 320 -60.35 8.56 -57.83
C LEU A 320 -60.81 8.33 -56.38
N GLY A 321 -61.73 7.39 -56.15
CA GLY A 321 -62.14 6.94 -54.82
C GLY A 321 -61.03 6.18 -54.10
N GLU A 322 -60.42 5.20 -54.76
CA GLU A 322 -59.28 4.43 -54.24
C GLU A 322 -58.06 5.31 -53.97
N GLN A 323 -57.72 6.19 -54.92
CA GLN A 323 -56.65 7.20 -54.75
C GLN A 323 -56.93 8.10 -53.54
N ARG A 324 -58.18 8.52 -53.31
CA ARG A 324 -58.53 9.34 -52.13
C ARG A 324 -58.35 8.57 -50.83
N VAL A 325 -58.74 7.30 -50.76
CA VAL A 325 -58.52 6.45 -49.58
C VAL A 325 -57.02 6.23 -49.32
N SER A 326 -56.24 6.00 -50.37
CA SER A 326 -54.77 5.88 -50.30
C SER A 326 -54.10 7.17 -49.81
N VAL A 327 -54.49 8.33 -50.34
CA VAL A 327 -54.00 9.64 -49.86
C VAL A 327 -54.41 9.89 -48.40
N MET A 328 -55.60 9.46 -47.98
CA MET A 328 -56.01 9.57 -46.58
C MET A 328 -55.15 8.73 -45.63
N SER A 329 -54.83 7.47 -45.97
CA SER A 329 -53.96 6.65 -45.13
C SER A 329 -52.50 7.13 -45.14
N TYR A 330 -51.98 7.64 -46.27
CA TYR A 330 -50.67 8.31 -46.29
C TYR A 330 -50.65 9.58 -45.41
N MET A 331 -51.72 10.39 -45.40
CA MET A 331 -51.84 11.53 -44.49
C MET A 331 -51.98 11.16 -43.02
N GLU A 332 -52.49 9.97 -42.70
CA GLU A 332 -52.59 9.45 -41.34
C GLU A 332 -51.22 8.95 -40.86
N ASN A 333 -50.58 8.07 -41.63
CA ASN A 333 -49.21 7.59 -41.39
C ASN A 333 -48.20 8.75 -41.25
N LEU A 334 -48.34 9.82 -42.04
CA LEU A 334 -47.47 11.00 -41.96
C LEU A 334 -47.65 11.80 -40.65
N LYS A 335 -48.86 11.84 -40.07
CA LYS A 335 -49.11 12.47 -38.76
C LYS A 335 -48.53 11.63 -37.64
N ASP A 336 -48.68 10.31 -37.70
CA ASP A 336 -48.14 9.41 -36.68
C ASP A 336 -46.60 9.46 -36.70
N ALA A 337 -45.98 9.45 -37.88
CA ALA A 337 -44.53 9.67 -38.03
C ALA A 337 -44.09 11.06 -37.52
N GLN A 338 -44.89 12.12 -37.72
CA GLN A 338 -44.59 13.44 -37.12
C GLN A 338 -44.66 13.38 -35.59
N ILE A 339 -45.68 12.74 -35.01
CA ILE A 339 -45.85 12.60 -33.56
C ILE A 339 -44.70 11.78 -32.96
N GLU A 340 -44.27 10.71 -33.61
CA GLU A 340 -43.12 9.89 -33.21
C GLU A 340 -41.83 10.73 -33.22
N VAL A 341 -41.53 11.41 -34.33
CA VAL A 341 -40.36 12.31 -34.45
C VAL A 341 -40.40 13.45 -33.41
N GLU A 342 -41.57 14.01 -33.11
CA GLU A 342 -41.73 14.98 -32.04
C GLU A 342 -41.53 14.38 -30.64
N SER A 343 -41.82 13.09 -30.45
CA SER A 343 -41.58 12.37 -29.20
C SER A 343 -40.09 12.07 -29.01
N GLU A 344 -39.38 11.63 -30.05
CA GLU A 344 -37.93 11.42 -30.03
C GLU A 344 -37.18 12.75 -29.84
N ARG A 345 -37.61 13.83 -30.50
CA ARG A 345 -37.10 15.18 -30.24
C ARG A 345 -37.38 15.69 -28.82
N LYS A 346 -38.28 15.08 -28.05
CA LYS A 346 -38.47 15.37 -26.61
C LYS A 346 -37.51 14.50 -25.77
N LYS A 347 -37.39 13.20 -26.07
CA LYS A 347 -36.44 12.28 -25.41
C LYS A 347 -34.98 12.73 -25.59
N LEU A 348 -34.58 13.07 -26.80
CA LEU A 348 -33.23 13.56 -27.14
C LEU A 348 -32.86 14.81 -26.31
N ARG A 349 -33.76 15.80 -26.20
CA ARG A 349 -33.50 17.00 -25.38
C ARG A 349 -33.34 16.69 -23.89
N VAL A 350 -34.03 15.67 -23.37
CA VAL A 350 -33.84 15.20 -21.98
C VAL A 350 -32.49 14.51 -21.81
N ALA A 351 -32.09 13.66 -22.76
CA ALA A 351 -30.78 13.02 -22.77
C ALA A 351 -29.64 14.06 -22.88
N GLU A 352 -29.77 15.05 -23.77
CA GLU A 352 -28.85 16.19 -23.86
C GLU A 352 -28.72 16.96 -22.54
N SER A 353 -29.82 17.25 -21.84
CA SER A 353 -29.74 17.91 -20.52
C SER A 353 -29.01 17.03 -19.50
N ARG A 354 -29.28 15.72 -19.47
CA ARG A 354 -28.61 14.82 -18.53
C ARG A 354 -27.12 14.64 -18.85
N ASN A 355 -26.73 14.63 -20.11
CA ASN A 355 -25.32 14.62 -20.52
C ASN A 355 -24.61 15.92 -20.07
N ARG A 356 -25.23 17.09 -20.27
CA ARG A 356 -24.68 18.37 -19.78
C ARG A 356 -24.59 18.45 -18.25
N GLU A 357 -25.45 17.75 -17.51
CA GLU A 357 -25.31 17.59 -16.06
C GLU A 357 -24.08 16.73 -15.73
N LEU A 358 -24.01 15.51 -16.31
CA LEU A 358 -22.89 14.59 -16.12
C LEU A 358 -21.52 15.19 -16.52
N GLU A 359 -21.46 16.02 -17.56
CA GLU A 359 -20.26 16.79 -17.96
C GLU A 359 -19.80 17.77 -16.86
N ARG A 360 -20.72 18.39 -16.13
CA ARG A 360 -20.40 19.27 -15.00
C ARG A 360 -20.01 18.47 -13.78
N ASP A 361 -20.76 17.42 -13.46
CA ASP A 361 -20.46 16.51 -12.34
C ASP A 361 -19.03 15.94 -12.50
N LEU A 362 -18.72 15.39 -13.68
CA LEU A 362 -17.40 14.84 -14.04
C LEU A 362 -16.29 15.90 -14.06
N LYS A 363 -16.60 17.16 -14.32
CA LYS A 363 -15.63 18.27 -14.20
C LYS A 363 -15.33 18.59 -12.73
N MET A 364 -16.35 18.68 -11.88
CA MET A 364 -16.19 18.94 -10.44
C MET A 364 -15.44 17.80 -9.75
N GLU A 365 -15.74 16.54 -10.08
CA GLU A 365 -14.99 15.36 -9.59
C GLU A 365 -13.52 15.39 -10.02
N LYS A 366 -13.21 15.81 -11.25
CA LYS A 366 -11.81 15.98 -11.69
C LYS A 366 -11.07 17.10 -10.94
N GLU A 367 -11.78 18.18 -10.60
CA GLU A 367 -11.23 19.28 -9.81
C GLU A 367 -10.95 18.80 -8.36
N LEU A 368 -11.89 18.07 -7.74
CA LEU A 368 -11.72 17.44 -6.42
C LEU A 368 -10.58 16.40 -6.39
N ILE A 369 -10.47 15.54 -7.40
CA ILE A 369 -9.36 14.58 -7.52
C ILE A 369 -8.01 15.32 -7.62
N SER A 370 -7.96 16.45 -8.34
CA SER A 370 -6.75 17.27 -8.45
C SER A 370 -6.36 17.91 -7.11
N GLU A 371 -7.34 18.38 -6.33
CA GLU A 371 -7.11 18.91 -4.98
C GLU A 371 -6.58 17.81 -4.03
N LEU A 372 -7.21 16.63 -4.03
CA LEU A 372 -6.79 15.49 -3.21
C LEU A 372 -5.40 14.96 -3.61
N GLU A 373 -5.03 14.99 -4.89
CA GLU A 373 -3.67 14.67 -5.32
C GLU A 373 -2.63 15.66 -4.79
N GLU A 374 -2.95 16.96 -4.78
CA GLU A 374 -2.06 18.00 -4.23
C GLU A 374 -1.96 17.95 -2.70
N GLU A 375 -3.03 17.57 -2.00
CA GLU A 375 -2.96 17.24 -0.56
C GLU A 375 -2.11 15.99 -0.30
N LEU A 376 -2.30 14.92 -1.06
CA LEU A 376 -1.50 13.70 -0.96
C LEU A 376 0.00 13.95 -1.24
N LYS A 377 0.33 14.83 -2.19
CA LYS A 377 1.72 15.26 -2.44
C LYS A 377 2.30 16.01 -1.25
N LYS A 378 1.56 16.96 -0.65
CA LYS A 378 1.99 17.71 0.55
C LYS A 378 2.24 16.77 1.74
N GLU A 379 1.28 15.90 2.06
CA GLU A 379 1.40 14.92 3.15
C GLU A 379 2.58 13.97 2.93
N ARG A 380 2.81 13.50 1.69
CA ARG A 380 4.01 12.71 1.36
C ARG A 380 5.31 13.47 1.64
N THR A 381 5.40 14.76 1.28
CA THR A 381 6.59 15.56 1.59
C THR A 381 6.78 15.83 3.08
N SER A 382 5.69 16.05 3.83
CA SER A 382 5.70 16.17 5.29
C SER A 382 6.17 14.88 5.98
N LEU A 383 5.68 13.72 5.52
CA LEU A 383 6.08 12.42 6.01
C LEU A 383 7.54 12.08 5.67
N GLU A 384 8.01 12.41 4.46
CA GLU A 384 9.41 12.21 4.06
C GLU A 384 10.36 13.08 4.92
N GLN A 385 9.96 14.31 5.25
CA GLN A 385 10.69 15.17 6.18
C GLN A 385 10.69 14.61 7.61
N ALA A 386 9.53 14.17 8.13
CA ALA A 386 9.44 13.55 9.44
C ALA A 386 10.27 12.26 9.56
N VAL A 387 10.36 11.45 8.49
CA VAL A 387 11.22 10.25 8.44
C VAL A 387 12.71 10.63 8.49
N LYS A 388 13.13 11.70 7.82
CA LYS A 388 14.50 12.23 7.92
C LYS A 388 14.84 12.74 9.32
N GLU A 389 13.90 13.42 9.97
CA GLU A 389 14.04 13.89 11.36
C GLU A 389 14.11 12.72 12.35
N VAL A 390 13.29 11.68 12.17
CA VAL A 390 13.37 10.45 12.98
C VAL A 390 14.71 9.73 12.79
N ALA A 391 15.23 9.63 11.57
CA ALA A 391 16.53 9.04 11.29
C ALA A 391 17.68 9.84 11.95
N PHE A 392 17.64 11.18 11.89
CA PHE A 392 18.60 12.04 12.56
C PHE A 392 18.56 11.89 14.10
N LEU A 393 17.36 11.84 14.68
CA LEU A 393 17.18 11.62 16.12
C LEU A 393 17.62 10.20 16.57
N GLN A 394 17.52 9.20 15.68
CA GLN A 394 18.08 7.87 15.92
C GLN A 394 19.61 7.89 15.93
N GLU A 395 20.26 8.57 14.98
CA GLU A 395 21.72 8.73 14.97
C GLU A 395 22.22 9.48 16.23
N GLU A 396 21.55 10.56 16.63
CA GLU A 396 21.89 11.29 17.86
C GLU A 396 21.69 10.42 19.11
N LEU A 397 20.61 9.62 19.16
CA LEU A 397 20.36 8.67 20.26
C LEU A 397 21.41 7.55 20.33
N GLU A 398 21.82 6.98 19.19
CA GLU A 398 22.89 5.97 19.14
C GLU A 398 24.23 6.56 19.61
N LYS A 399 24.55 7.77 19.18
CA LYS A 399 25.72 8.51 19.65
C LYS A 399 25.67 8.76 21.16
N LYS A 400 24.53 9.22 21.69
CA LYS A 400 24.34 9.41 23.15
C LYS A 400 24.44 8.10 23.93
N ASN A 401 23.97 6.98 23.36
CA ASN A 401 24.14 5.65 23.93
C ASN A 401 25.59 5.12 23.83
N ALA A 402 26.42 5.63 22.90
CA ALA A 402 27.86 5.37 22.90
C ALA A 402 28.56 6.19 24.00
N GLU A 403 28.31 7.51 24.08
CA GLU A 403 28.82 8.40 25.14
C GLU A 403 28.45 7.90 26.55
N PHE A 404 27.22 7.39 26.73
CA PHE A 404 26.77 6.80 28.00
C PHE A 404 27.49 5.48 28.33
N ARG A 405 27.75 4.61 27.34
CA ARG A 405 28.51 3.37 27.57
C ARG A 405 29.96 3.65 27.94
N GLU A 406 30.60 4.64 27.29
CA GLU A 406 31.97 5.05 27.60
C GLU A 406 32.06 5.64 29.02
N THR A 407 31.20 6.59 29.36
CA THR A 407 31.16 7.19 30.72
C THR A 407 30.82 6.16 31.80
N SER A 408 29.93 5.20 31.52
CA SER A 408 29.63 4.07 32.43
C SER A 408 30.84 3.14 32.63
N ALA A 409 31.60 2.82 31.58
CA ALA A 409 32.82 2.04 31.70
C ALA A 409 33.91 2.77 32.50
N VAL A 410 34.07 4.09 32.30
CA VAL A 410 34.99 4.92 33.10
C VAL A 410 34.56 4.95 34.57
N LEU A 411 33.25 5.03 34.86
CA LEU A 411 32.74 4.96 36.24
C LEU A 411 33.07 3.61 36.89
N GLN A 412 32.86 2.48 36.20
CA GLN A 412 33.22 1.15 36.73
C GLN A 412 34.71 1.02 37.06
N VAL A 413 35.60 1.60 36.25
CA VAL A 413 37.04 1.64 36.55
C VAL A 413 37.33 2.50 37.79
N ARG A 414 36.68 3.67 37.94
CA ARG A 414 36.83 4.51 39.14
C ARG A 414 36.25 3.84 40.40
N GLU A 415 35.20 3.04 40.26
CA GLU A 415 34.64 2.24 41.36
C GLU A 415 35.63 1.16 41.82
N SER A 416 36.29 0.45 40.90
CA SER A 416 37.33 -0.52 41.27
C SER A 416 38.56 0.15 41.90
N GLU A 417 39.07 1.25 41.33
CA GLU A 417 40.17 2.03 41.91
C GLU A 417 39.84 2.52 43.33
N LEU A 418 38.59 2.91 43.59
CA LEU A 418 38.13 3.36 44.91
C LEU A 418 38.03 2.22 45.91
N VAL A 419 37.65 1.01 45.47
CA VAL A 419 37.68 -0.20 46.31
C VAL A 419 39.12 -0.57 46.66
N ASP A 420 40.04 -0.57 45.70
CA ASP A 420 41.45 -0.87 45.92
C ASP A 420 42.10 0.17 46.87
N ALA A 421 41.86 1.46 46.64
CA ALA A 421 42.31 2.52 47.54
C ALA A 421 41.73 2.39 48.97
N LYS A 422 40.48 1.93 49.09
CA LYS A 422 39.84 1.67 50.39
C LYS A 422 40.45 0.47 51.11
N LEU A 423 40.82 -0.58 50.39
CA LEU A 423 41.55 -1.74 50.92
C LEU A 423 42.97 -1.35 51.36
N GLU A 424 43.68 -0.56 50.56
CA GLU A 424 45.00 -0.04 50.93
C GLU A 424 44.95 0.88 52.15
N ILE A 425 43.91 1.74 52.27
CA ILE A 425 43.66 2.53 53.49
C ILE A 425 43.37 1.63 54.70
N GLN A 426 42.72 0.47 54.54
CA GLN A 426 42.56 -0.51 55.63
C GLN A 426 43.88 -1.19 55.99
N ARG A 427 44.70 -1.56 55.00
CA ARG A 427 46.05 -2.12 55.19
C ARG A 427 46.97 -1.16 55.95
N LEU A 428 47.01 0.11 55.54
CA LEU A 428 47.79 1.16 56.21
C LEU A 428 47.26 1.47 57.63
N LYS A 429 45.96 1.29 57.89
CA LYS A 429 45.39 1.41 59.25
C LYS A 429 45.81 0.28 60.17
N SER A 430 45.84 -0.97 59.70
CA SER A 430 46.32 -2.10 60.52
C SER A 430 47.84 -2.05 60.71
N GLU A 431 48.59 -1.64 59.69
CA GLU A 431 50.03 -1.36 59.78
C GLU A 431 50.32 -0.26 60.82
N LYS A 432 49.59 0.87 60.79
CA LYS A 432 49.68 1.92 61.81
C LYS A 432 49.37 1.38 63.22
N ALA A 433 48.32 0.57 63.38
CA ALA A 433 47.95 0.01 64.68
C ALA A 433 49.04 -0.92 65.22
N SER A 434 49.67 -1.73 64.36
CA SER A 434 50.80 -2.58 64.72
C SER A 434 52.03 -1.76 65.13
N LEU A 435 52.37 -0.71 64.36
CA LEU A 435 53.47 0.21 64.68
C LEU A 435 53.23 0.98 65.98
N GLN A 436 51.98 1.33 66.28
CA GLN A 436 51.61 1.97 67.55
C GLN A 436 51.81 1.01 68.74
N GLY A 437 51.40 -0.26 68.63
CA GLY A 437 51.63 -1.26 69.68
C GLY A 437 53.13 -1.49 69.95
N ILE A 438 53.95 -1.51 68.90
CA ILE A 438 55.42 -1.58 69.02
C ILE A 438 55.99 -0.33 69.70
N LEU A 439 55.44 0.86 69.43
CA LEU A 439 55.86 2.10 70.09
C LEU A 439 55.49 2.10 71.59
N GLU A 440 54.30 1.64 71.94
CA GLU A 440 53.84 1.50 73.34
C GLU A 440 54.69 0.49 74.11
N GLU A 441 55.10 -0.63 73.49
CA GLU A 441 56.07 -1.58 74.04
C GLU A 441 57.44 -0.90 74.28
N LYS A 442 57.93 -0.09 73.33
CA LYS A 442 59.21 0.62 73.47
C LYS A 442 59.17 1.74 74.51
N ASP A 443 58.06 2.43 74.70
CA ASP A 443 57.90 3.38 75.79
C ASP A 443 57.84 2.68 77.17
N LEU A 444 57.29 1.47 77.25
CA LEU A 444 57.36 0.64 78.46
C LEU A 444 58.81 0.16 78.75
N GLU A 445 59.55 -0.33 77.75
CA GLU A 445 60.98 -0.63 77.89
C GLU A 445 61.78 0.58 78.37
N LEU A 446 61.53 1.75 77.79
CA LEU A 446 62.22 3.01 78.11
C LEU A 446 61.85 3.50 79.52
N SER A 447 60.59 3.33 79.95
CA SER A 447 60.14 3.61 81.31
C SER A 447 60.82 2.70 82.34
N ASN A 448 60.90 1.39 82.05
CA ASN A 448 61.61 0.43 82.89
C ASN A 448 63.12 0.73 82.95
N ALA A 449 63.75 1.09 81.84
CA ALA A 449 65.16 1.51 81.80
C ALA A 449 65.40 2.80 82.61
N LYS A 450 64.47 3.78 82.57
CA LYS A 450 64.51 4.97 83.44
C LYS A 450 64.37 4.61 84.92
N LYS A 451 63.53 3.64 85.28
CA LYS A 451 63.39 3.16 86.67
C LYS A 451 64.68 2.52 87.18
N MET A 452 65.25 1.58 86.41
CA MET A 452 66.56 0.98 86.70
C MET A 452 67.67 2.03 86.85
N LEU A 453 67.69 3.05 85.98
CA LEU A 453 68.64 4.16 86.07
C LEU A 453 68.39 5.06 87.30
N GLY A 454 67.16 5.19 87.78
CA GLY A 454 66.83 5.82 89.06
C GLY A 454 67.35 5.03 90.26
N GLU A 455 67.17 3.71 90.25
CA GLU A 455 67.67 2.78 91.27
C GLU A 455 69.21 2.81 91.35
N ILE A 456 69.90 2.73 90.20
CA ILE A 456 71.36 2.88 90.11
C ILE A 456 71.83 4.26 90.61
N ASN A 457 71.07 5.34 90.36
CA ASN A 457 71.41 6.67 90.89
C ASN A 457 71.24 6.75 92.42
N GLN A 458 70.27 6.05 92.99
CA GLN A 458 70.12 5.92 94.43
C GLN A 458 71.29 5.13 95.03
N GLU A 459 71.66 3.98 94.44
CA GLU A 459 72.86 3.23 94.84
C GLU A 459 74.13 4.09 94.77
N ILE A 460 74.31 4.89 93.71
CA ILE A 460 75.44 5.84 93.59
C ILE A 460 75.38 6.92 94.68
N SER A 461 74.20 7.36 95.10
CA SER A 461 74.03 8.32 96.21
C SER A 461 74.39 7.69 97.55
N ASP A 462 73.95 6.46 97.80
CA ASP A 462 74.22 5.72 99.02
C ASP A 462 75.70 5.32 99.11
N LEU A 463 76.31 4.94 98.00
CA LEU A 463 77.77 4.74 97.87
C LEU A 463 78.54 6.05 98.11
N LYS A 464 78.06 7.21 97.65
CA LYS A 464 78.66 8.51 97.97
C LYS A 464 78.52 8.87 99.44
N MET A 465 77.40 8.57 100.09
CA MET A 465 77.21 8.76 101.53
C MET A 465 78.12 7.83 102.35
N LEU A 466 78.24 6.57 101.94
CA LEU A 466 79.17 5.61 102.51
C LEU A 466 80.63 6.04 102.31
N MET A 467 80.97 6.54 101.13
CA MET A 467 82.30 7.09 100.80
C MET A 467 82.61 8.34 101.63
N ASN A 468 81.67 9.29 101.78
CA ASN A 468 81.85 10.46 102.63
C ASN A 468 81.98 10.09 104.12
N SER A 469 81.26 9.07 104.59
CA SER A 469 81.42 8.50 105.93
C SER A 469 82.80 7.84 106.10
N LYS A 470 83.27 7.11 105.08
CA LYS A 470 84.62 6.53 105.06
C LYS A 470 85.73 7.57 104.95
N GLU A 471 85.52 8.65 104.21
CA GLU A 471 86.42 9.80 104.12
C GLU A 471 86.48 10.53 105.46
N THR A 472 85.35 10.68 106.15
CA THR A 472 85.31 11.25 107.52
C THR A 472 86.07 10.34 108.51
N GLN A 473 85.90 9.02 108.42
CA GLN A 473 86.68 8.05 109.18
C GLN A 473 88.18 8.08 108.80
N PHE A 474 88.51 8.34 107.54
CA PHE A 474 89.89 8.52 107.08
C PHE A 474 90.50 9.83 107.60
N ILE A 475 89.73 10.92 107.66
CA ILE A 475 90.15 12.20 108.24
C ILE A 475 90.34 12.05 109.76
N GLU A 476 89.44 11.36 110.46
CA GLU A 476 89.58 11.06 111.89
C GLU A 476 90.79 10.14 112.15
N ALA A 477 90.95 9.08 111.37
CA ALA A 477 92.13 8.21 111.42
C ALA A 477 93.42 8.96 111.04
N THR A 478 93.38 9.93 110.12
CA THR A 478 94.51 10.80 109.75
C THR A 478 94.80 11.83 110.83
N ASN A 479 93.79 12.28 111.59
CA ASN A 479 93.95 13.14 112.75
C ASN A 479 94.58 12.37 113.92
N MET A 480 94.08 11.16 114.23
CA MET A 480 94.72 10.27 115.20
C MET A 480 96.13 9.86 114.74
N LEU A 481 96.34 9.58 113.45
CA LEU A 481 97.66 9.31 112.91
C LEU A 481 98.57 10.53 113.01
N ARG A 482 98.06 11.76 112.80
CA ARG A 482 98.82 13.00 112.99
C ARG A 482 99.16 13.26 114.46
N GLU A 483 98.23 13.02 115.39
CA GLU A 483 98.51 13.10 116.83
C GLU A 483 99.53 12.02 117.24
N LYS A 484 99.42 10.81 116.66
CA LYS A 484 100.43 9.75 116.77
C LYS A 484 101.73 10.08 116.05
N ASP A 485 101.71 10.93 115.02
CA ASP A 485 102.86 11.43 114.27
C ASP A 485 103.47 12.68 114.93
N GLU A 486 102.78 13.31 115.88
CA GLU A 486 103.29 14.35 116.78
C GLU A 486 103.89 13.71 118.04
N GLN A 487 103.24 12.67 118.59
CA GLN A 487 103.83 11.75 119.57
C GLN A 487 105.06 11.05 118.96
N LEU A 488 104.98 10.56 117.72
CA LEU A 488 106.11 10.02 116.99
C LEU A 488 107.09 11.13 116.64
N LYS A 489 106.75 12.36 116.26
CA LYS A 489 107.74 13.45 116.11
C LYS A 489 108.45 13.81 117.42
N MET A 490 107.86 13.62 118.60
CA MET A 490 108.60 13.70 119.86
C MET A 490 109.53 12.49 120.06
N ILE A 491 109.07 11.28 119.75
CA ILE A 491 109.88 10.05 119.78
C ILE A 491 110.94 10.04 118.66
N GLN A 492 110.72 10.77 117.57
CA GLN A 492 111.50 10.86 116.33
C GLN A 492 112.36 12.11 116.31
N ASN A 493 112.12 13.14 117.11
CA ASN A 493 113.21 14.03 117.49
C ASN A 493 114.23 13.26 118.36
N LYS A 494 113.77 12.28 119.16
CA LYS A 494 114.64 11.31 119.85
C LYS A 494 115.23 10.20 118.96
N ILE A 495 114.56 9.81 117.87
CA ILE A 495 114.99 8.72 116.98
C ILE A 495 115.65 9.23 115.69
N LEU A 496 115.44 10.46 115.22
CA LEU A 496 116.14 11.06 114.07
C LEU A 496 117.60 11.41 114.44
N ASP A 497 117.84 11.80 115.70
CA ASP A 497 119.15 11.78 116.36
C ASP A 497 119.85 10.40 116.29
N LEU A 498 119.08 9.31 116.17
CA LEU A 498 119.58 7.93 116.09
C LEU A 498 119.56 7.35 114.66
N THR A 499 118.67 7.82 113.79
CA THR A 499 118.21 7.16 112.55
C THR A 499 118.41 8.03 111.29
N ASN A 500 118.93 9.25 111.43
CA ASN A 500 119.74 9.89 110.38
C ASN A 500 120.94 9.02 109.93
N LYS A 501 121.18 7.89 110.61
CA LYS A 501 122.16 6.85 110.27
C LYS A 501 121.66 5.78 109.28
N LEU A 502 120.37 5.75 108.90
CA LEU A 502 119.74 4.54 108.32
C LEU A 502 118.78 4.70 107.13
N VAL A 503 118.49 5.91 106.62
CA VAL A 503 117.50 6.09 105.54
C VAL A 503 118.15 6.11 104.14
N ALA A 504 118.04 5.00 103.39
CA ALA A 504 118.27 4.93 101.93
C ALA A 504 117.60 3.68 101.30
N SER A 505 117.05 3.83 100.07
CA SER A 505 116.51 2.77 99.16
C SER A 505 115.22 1.99 99.58
N ILE A 506 114.30 1.53 98.70
CA ILE A 506 113.85 1.89 97.31
C ILE A 506 112.46 1.21 97.00
N LYS A 507 111.88 1.24 95.77
CA LYS A 507 110.45 0.87 95.41
C LYS A 507 110.22 0.06 94.06
N ASP A 508 108.93 -0.14 93.68
CA ASP A 508 108.24 -0.26 92.32
C ASP A 508 108.34 -1.61 91.49
N GLU A 509 107.51 -2.06 90.49
CA GLU A 509 106.34 -1.55 89.66
C GLU A 509 105.42 -2.70 89.01
N ASP A 510 104.78 -2.52 87.80
CA ASP A 510 104.08 -3.48 86.83
C ASP A 510 102.57 -3.95 87.01
N MET A 511 101.71 -4.44 86.07
CA MET A 511 101.45 -4.29 84.57
C MET A 511 100.17 -5.06 83.96
N ASN A 512 99.56 -4.55 82.83
CA ASN A 512 98.76 -5.21 81.71
C ASN A 512 97.38 -5.97 81.96
N SER A 513 96.51 -6.49 81.02
CA SER A 513 96.39 -6.69 79.52
C SER A 513 94.90 -6.66 78.93
N SER A 514 94.52 -7.31 77.77
CA SER A 514 93.21 -7.05 77.01
C SER A 514 92.68 -7.99 75.84
N LYS A 515 91.35 -7.93 75.50
CA LYS A 515 90.58 -8.07 74.17
C LYS A 515 90.00 -9.42 73.53
N PRO A 516 89.02 -9.39 72.54
CA PRO A 516 88.11 -10.50 72.05
C PRO A 516 88.00 -10.80 70.50
N LEU A 517 87.07 -11.67 69.98
CA LEU A 517 86.88 -12.04 68.52
C LEU A 517 85.55 -12.76 68.01
N LEU A 518 85.11 -12.45 66.76
CA LEU A 518 84.41 -13.20 65.62
C LEU A 518 82.91 -13.72 65.52
N ASP A 519 82.51 -14.06 64.27
CA ASP A 519 81.16 -14.23 63.61
C ASP A 519 80.60 -15.70 63.42
N GLU A 520 79.42 -15.88 62.76
CA GLU A 520 79.19 -16.65 61.47
C GLU A 520 77.82 -17.41 61.28
N MET A 521 77.04 -17.11 60.21
CA MET A 521 76.04 -17.96 59.46
C MET A 521 75.18 -17.14 58.45
N GLY A 522 74.60 -17.65 57.35
CA GLY A 522 74.70 -19.00 56.74
C GLY A 522 73.57 -19.45 55.77
N ASN A 523 73.36 -18.79 54.61
CA ASN A 523 72.69 -19.25 53.36
C ASN A 523 71.38 -20.11 53.40
N GLN A 524 70.22 -19.60 52.89
CA GLN A 524 69.11 -20.49 52.47
C GLN A 524 68.02 -19.94 51.50
N LEU A 525 68.16 -18.77 50.87
CA LEU A 525 67.00 -18.01 50.35
C LEU A 525 67.13 -17.52 48.88
N LEU A 526 67.37 -18.43 47.92
CA LEU A 526 67.51 -18.06 46.49
C LEU A 526 66.80 -18.99 45.48
N GLU A 527 66.01 -19.98 45.93
CA GLU A 527 65.61 -21.12 45.09
C GLU A 527 64.07 -21.31 44.96
N GLN A 528 63.27 -20.28 45.27
CA GLN A 528 61.79 -20.34 45.26
C GLN A 528 61.08 -19.24 44.44
N LEU A 529 61.79 -18.47 43.61
CA LEU A 529 61.28 -17.24 42.97
C LEU A 529 61.01 -17.33 41.45
N LEU A 530 60.85 -18.54 40.88
CA LEU A 530 60.85 -18.73 39.41
C LEU A 530 59.68 -19.51 38.78
N GLU A 531 58.66 -19.96 39.54
CA GLU A 531 57.58 -20.83 39.00
C GLU A 531 56.21 -20.16 38.75
N GLN A 532 56.05 -18.84 39.01
CA GLN A 532 54.75 -18.16 38.93
C GLN A 532 54.65 -16.95 37.95
N PRO A 533 54.96 -17.13 36.65
CA PRO A 533 54.27 -16.35 35.60
C PRO A 533 53.54 -17.21 34.55
N ALA A 534 53.83 -18.51 34.48
CA ALA A 534 53.47 -19.38 33.34
C ALA A 534 51.99 -19.78 33.24
N ASN A 535 51.18 -19.46 34.26
CA ASN A 535 49.74 -19.77 34.32
C ASN A 535 48.88 -18.54 33.99
N GLU A 536 49.24 -17.36 34.50
CA GLU A 536 48.57 -16.08 34.20
C GLU A 536 48.58 -15.80 32.68
N LEU A 537 49.76 -15.90 32.07
CA LEU A 537 49.95 -15.71 30.62
C LEU A 537 49.17 -16.75 29.80
N ARG A 538 49.07 -17.99 30.30
CA ARG A 538 48.32 -19.06 29.62
C ARG A 538 46.81 -18.82 29.68
N TRP A 539 46.30 -18.23 30.76
CA TRP A 539 44.88 -17.89 30.89
C TRP A 539 44.52 -16.65 30.05
N GLN A 540 45.36 -15.61 30.10
CA GLN A 540 45.28 -14.42 29.22
C GLN A 540 45.29 -14.82 27.73
N GLN A 541 46.26 -15.64 27.31
CA GLN A 541 46.35 -16.15 25.94
C GLN A 541 45.07 -16.91 25.56
N LYS A 542 44.61 -17.84 26.39
CA LYS A 542 43.42 -18.64 26.09
C LYS A 542 42.12 -17.83 26.05
N ARG A 543 42.04 -16.73 26.81
CA ARG A 543 40.94 -15.75 26.70
C ARG A 543 40.98 -15.04 25.34
N LEU A 544 42.14 -14.52 24.94
CA LEU A 544 42.31 -13.85 23.65
C LEU A 544 42.10 -14.80 22.46
N GLU A 545 42.48 -16.08 22.57
CA GLU A 545 42.16 -17.13 21.59
C GLU A 545 40.65 -17.32 21.42
N ASN A 546 39.89 -17.34 22.53
CA ASN A 546 38.42 -17.44 22.49
C ASN A 546 37.76 -16.18 21.89
N GLU A 547 38.20 -14.99 22.29
CA GLU A 547 37.68 -13.71 21.76
C GLU A 547 37.99 -13.56 20.26
N LEU A 548 39.17 -14.02 19.81
CA LEU A 548 39.57 -14.08 18.41
C LEU A 548 38.73 -15.06 17.59
N GLU A 549 38.41 -16.25 18.11
CA GLU A 549 37.53 -17.19 17.41
C GLU A 549 36.08 -16.70 17.37
N LEU A 550 35.57 -16.04 18.41
CA LEU A 550 34.25 -15.41 18.36
C LEU A 550 34.19 -14.33 17.25
N ALA A 551 35.21 -13.46 17.19
CA ALA A 551 35.32 -12.45 16.14
C ALA A 551 35.43 -13.07 14.72
N LYS A 552 36.16 -14.18 14.55
CA LYS A 552 36.22 -14.93 13.27
C LYS A 552 34.87 -15.54 12.89
N VAL A 553 34.07 -16.00 13.85
CA VAL A 553 32.73 -16.54 13.58
C VAL A 553 31.78 -15.43 13.14
N THR A 554 31.74 -14.30 13.85
CA THR A 554 30.91 -13.14 13.46
C THR A 554 31.36 -12.53 12.12
N LEU A 555 32.66 -12.50 11.84
CA LEU A 555 33.15 -12.05 10.53
C LEU A 555 32.66 -12.97 9.40
N LYS A 556 32.75 -14.29 9.56
CA LYS A 556 32.22 -15.27 8.59
C LYS A 556 30.71 -15.17 8.40
N GLU A 557 29.96 -14.88 9.47
CA GLU A 557 28.52 -14.63 9.40
C GLU A 557 28.21 -13.40 8.53
N LYS A 558 28.97 -12.30 8.70
CA LYS A 558 28.83 -11.10 7.86
C LYS A 558 29.36 -11.28 6.43
N GLU A 559 30.41 -12.06 6.21
CA GLU A 559 30.82 -12.48 4.86
C GLU A 559 29.70 -13.27 4.15
N MET A 560 29.03 -14.17 4.86
CA MET A 560 27.90 -14.94 4.33
C MET A 560 26.66 -14.06 4.05
N GLU A 561 26.38 -13.07 4.89
CA GLU A 561 25.29 -12.10 4.69
C GLU A 561 25.55 -11.20 3.47
N VAL A 562 26.79 -10.72 3.30
CA VAL A 562 27.21 -9.95 2.11
C VAL A 562 27.14 -10.81 0.85
N LEU A 563 27.57 -12.08 0.90
CA LEU A 563 27.43 -13.01 -0.23
C LEU A 563 25.97 -13.32 -0.57
N ALA A 564 25.06 -13.33 0.42
CA ALA A 564 23.63 -13.47 0.18
C ALA A 564 23.05 -12.22 -0.50
N ALA A 565 23.40 -11.02 -0.02
CA ALA A 565 22.99 -9.75 -0.64
C ALA A 565 23.52 -9.61 -2.08
N GLN A 566 24.77 -9.98 -2.33
CA GLN A 566 25.37 -9.94 -3.67
C GLN A 566 24.66 -10.89 -4.65
N ARG A 567 24.19 -12.07 -4.18
CA ARG A 567 23.36 -12.99 -4.97
C ARG A 567 21.95 -12.42 -5.23
N ALA A 568 21.35 -11.75 -4.26
CA ALA A 568 20.05 -11.11 -4.44
C ALA A 568 20.11 -9.99 -5.49
N LEU A 569 21.18 -9.19 -5.48
CA LEU A 569 21.42 -8.16 -6.49
C LEU A 569 21.62 -8.74 -7.89
N THR A 570 22.47 -9.76 -8.08
CA THR A 570 22.66 -10.35 -9.41
C THR A 570 21.41 -11.06 -9.97
N ILE A 571 20.50 -11.54 -9.11
CA ILE A 571 19.18 -12.00 -9.55
C ILE A 571 18.34 -10.81 -10.06
N LYS A 572 18.35 -9.66 -9.38
CA LYS A 572 17.62 -8.46 -9.82
C LYS A 572 18.20 -7.80 -11.06
N ASP A 573 19.51 -7.80 -11.26
CA ASP A 573 20.13 -7.33 -12.49
C ASP A 573 19.70 -8.18 -13.70
N GLU A 574 19.60 -9.51 -13.55
CA GLU A 574 19.15 -10.39 -14.63
C GLU A 574 17.63 -10.29 -14.86
N GLU A 575 16.81 -10.06 -13.82
CA GLU A 575 15.38 -9.71 -13.98
C GLU A 575 15.19 -8.39 -14.75
N LEU A 576 16.00 -7.36 -14.46
CA LEU A 576 15.97 -6.08 -15.19
C LEU A 576 16.41 -6.26 -16.65
N LYS A 577 17.48 -7.01 -16.89
CA LYS A 577 17.97 -7.36 -18.23
C LYS A 577 16.94 -8.16 -19.05
N MET A 578 16.21 -9.08 -18.43
CA MET A 578 15.11 -9.82 -19.05
C MET A 578 13.90 -8.93 -19.36
N THR A 579 13.59 -7.95 -18.50
CA THR A 579 12.46 -7.02 -18.73
C THR A 579 12.78 -5.97 -19.79
N LEU A 580 14.04 -5.51 -19.88
CA LEU A 580 14.53 -4.68 -20.99
C LEU A 580 14.46 -5.41 -22.33
N ALA A 581 15.03 -6.61 -22.45
CA ALA A 581 14.97 -7.38 -23.70
C ALA A 581 13.53 -7.67 -24.18
N ARG A 582 12.58 -7.78 -23.25
CA ARG A 582 11.14 -7.90 -23.55
C ARG A 582 10.52 -6.57 -24.01
N LEU A 583 11.03 -5.43 -23.53
CA LEU A 583 10.62 -4.10 -23.98
C LEU A 583 11.11 -3.87 -25.42
N ASP A 584 12.39 -4.11 -25.69
CA ASP A 584 13.02 -3.96 -27.01
C ASP A 584 12.28 -4.80 -28.07
N SER A 585 11.95 -6.05 -27.74
CA SER A 585 11.15 -6.94 -28.59
C SER A 585 9.75 -6.39 -28.88
N LYS A 586 9.14 -5.64 -27.94
CA LYS A 586 7.83 -5.02 -28.14
C LYS A 586 7.89 -3.71 -28.91
N GLU A 587 9.00 -2.97 -28.82
CA GLU A 587 9.23 -1.79 -29.64
C GLU A 587 9.41 -2.15 -31.12
N GLU A 588 10.20 -3.19 -31.43
CA GLU A 588 10.34 -3.69 -32.82
C GLU A 588 9.04 -4.34 -33.36
N GLU A 589 8.24 -5.02 -32.52
CA GLU A 589 6.88 -5.44 -32.91
C GLU A 589 5.98 -4.23 -33.28
N LEU A 590 5.94 -3.20 -32.42
CA LEU A 590 5.13 -1.99 -32.66
C LEU A 590 5.61 -1.19 -33.89
N LYS A 591 6.91 -1.20 -34.17
CA LYS A 591 7.51 -0.61 -35.35
C LYS A 591 7.11 -1.36 -36.62
N LYS A 592 7.18 -2.70 -36.63
CA LYS A 592 6.72 -3.52 -37.76
C LYS A 592 5.22 -3.32 -38.04
N VAL A 593 4.37 -3.33 -37.01
CA VAL A 593 2.92 -3.06 -37.17
C VAL A 593 2.66 -1.66 -37.74
N ARG A 594 3.47 -0.66 -37.37
CA ARG A 594 3.38 0.69 -37.95
C ARG A 594 3.78 0.72 -39.43
N GLU A 595 4.82 -0.01 -39.81
CA GLU A 595 5.26 -0.15 -41.20
C GLU A 595 4.15 -0.83 -42.04
N GLU A 596 3.57 -1.93 -41.56
CA GLU A 596 2.44 -2.63 -42.20
C GLU A 596 1.23 -1.70 -42.38
N VAL A 597 0.82 -0.95 -41.35
CA VAL A 597 -0.28 0.03 -41.45
C VAL A 597 0.02 1.16 -42.45
N THR A 598 1.28 1.54 -42.64
CA THR A 598 1.63 2.51 -43.70
C THR A 598 1.61 1.92 -45.11
N GLU A 599 1.88 0.63 -45.27
CA GLU A 599 1.77 -0.07 -46.56
C GLU A 599 0.30 -0.29 -46.93
N ASP A 600 -0.54 -0.78 -46.00
CA ASP A 600 -2.01 -0.84 -46.14
C ASP A 600 -2.62 0.51 -46.51
N SER A 601 -2.17 1.60 -45.85
CA SER A 601 -2.61 2.97 -46.17
C SER A 601 -2.22 3.41 -47.59
N ASN A 602 -1.16 2.86 -48.17
CA ASN A 602 -0.72 3.16 -49.53
C ASN A 602 -1.42 2.28 -50.58
N ASP A 603 -1.70 1.01 -50.25
CA ASP A 603 -2.52 0.14 -51.10
C ASP A 603 -4.00 0.56 -51.12
N LEU A 604 -4.56 1.04 -50.00
CA LEU A 604 -5.88 1.67 -49.99
C LEU A 604 -5.94 2.92 -50.88
N LYS A 605 -4.88 3.75 -50.91
CA LYS A 605 -4.78 4.88 -51.84
C LYS A 605 -4.66 4.43 -53.30
N ARG A 606 -3.94 3.34 -53.59
CA ARG A 606 -3.88 2.73 -54.94
C ARG A 606 -5.25 2.20 -55.38
N LEU A 607 -5.97 1.52 -54.49
CA LEU A 607 -7.34 1.04 -54.75
C LEU A 607 -8.32 2.20 -54.96
N TYR A 608 -8.22 3.26 -54.17
CA TYR A 608 -9.02 4.48 -54.35
C TYR A 608 -8.72 5.17 -55.68
N ALA A 609 -7.44 5.27 -56.07
CA ALA A 609 -7.05 5.81 -57.37
C ALA A 609 -7.56 4.96 -58.55
N LEU A 610 -7.48 3.62 -58.47
CA LEU A 610 -8.01 2.70 -59.49
C LEU A 610 -9.54 2.75 -59.57
N ALA A 611 -10.24 2.93 -58.45
CA ALA A 611 -11.68 3.17 -58.44
C ALA A 611 -12.01 4.51 -59.10
N GLN A 612 -11.28 5.58 -58.79
CA GLN A 612 -11.50 6.90 -59.35
C GLN A 612 -11.14 6.99 -60.85
N GLU A 613 -10.15 6.24 -61.31
CA GLU A 613 -9.80 6.08 -62.73
C GLU A 613 -10.91 5.35 -63.51
N ARG A 614 -11.54 4.32 -62.92
CA ARG A 614 -12.75 3.67 -63.49
C ARG A 614 -14.00 4.55 -63.47
N ILE A 615 -14.04 5.55 -62.60
CA ILE A 615 -15.13 6.55 -62.46
C ILE A 615 -14.80 7.82 -63.30
N GLY A 616 -13.71 7.82 -64.08
CA GLY A 616 -13.11 8.99 -64.74
C GLY A 616 -13.90 9.68 -65.85
N GLU A 617 -15.20 9.40 -66.01
CA GLU A 617 -16.11 10.13 -66.92
C GLU A 617 -17.60 9.90 -66.59
N LYS A 618 -17.94 8.78 -65.93
CA LYS A 618 -19.30 8.44 -65.46
C LYS A 618 -19.43 8.66 -63.95
N SER A 619 -20.48 9.35 -63.53
CA SER A 619 -20.82 9.53 -62.12
C SER A 619 -21.24 8.22 -61.44
N LEU A 620 -21.39 8.23 -60.10
CA LEU A 620 -21.97 7.11 -59.36
C LEU A 620 -23.49 6.97 -59.62
N GLY A 621 -24.15 8.09 -59.95
CA GLY A 621 -25.49 8.12 -60.55
C GLY A 621 -25.51 7.51 -61.95
N ASP A 622 -24.56 7.85 -62.83
CA ASP A 622 -24.47 7.23 -64.17
C ASP A 622 -24.24 5.71 -64.10
N LEU A 623 -23.41 5.23 -63.17
CA LEU A 623 -23.23 3.79 -62.92
C LEU A 623 -24.47 3.12 -62.35
N ALA A 624 -25.26 3.82 -61.53
CA ALA A 624 -26.57 3.34 -61.06
C ALA A 624 -27.61 3.35 -62.18
N ILE A 625 -27.60 4.34 -63.08
CA ILE A 625 -28.45 4.43 -64.27
C ILE A 625 -28.07 3.35 -65.28
N GLU A 626 -26.79 3.12 -65.55
CA GLU A 626 -26.31 2.05 -66.43
C GLU A 626 -26.66 0.66 -65.85
N LYS A 627 -26.59 0.48 -64.52
CA LYS A 627 -27.12 -0.73 -63.86
C LYS A 627 -28.63 -0.85 -64.03
N LEU A 628 -29.41 0.21 -63.76
CA LEU A 628 -30.86 0.19 -63.89
C LEU A 628 -31.33 0.03 -65.35
N GLN A 629 -30.55 0.51 -66.32
CA GLN A 629 -30.78 0.27 -67.75
C GLN A 629 -30.44 -1.17 -68.14
N LEU A 630 -29.38 -1.77 -67.59
CA LEU A 630 -29.10 -3.21 -67.73
C LEU A 630 -30.19 -4.07 -67.08
N GLU A 631 -30.67 -3.70 -65.90
CA GLU A 631 -31.73 -4.39 -65.16
C GLU A 631 -33.09 -4.25 -65.86
N ALA A 632 -33.39 -3.06 -66.40
CA ALA A 632 -34.56 -2.84 -67.26
C ALA A 632 -34.45 -3.61 -68.59
N ALA A 633 -33.30 -3.62 -69.26
CA ALA A 633 -33.09 -4.40 -70.48
C ALA A 633 -33.15 -5.91 -70.22
N GLN A 634 -32.69 -6.39 -69.06
CA GLN A 634 -32.90 -7.77 -68.62
C GLN A 634 -34.39 -8.06 -68.41
N LEU A 635 -35.14 -7.18 -67.74
CA LEU A 635 -36.59 -7.33 -67.56
C LEU A 635 -37.38 -7.23 -68.88
N GLU A 636 -36.95 -6.42 -69.86
CA GLU A 636 -37.52 -6.39 -71.21
C GLU A 636 -37.24 -7.70 -71.97
N VAL A 637 -36.03 -8.26 -71.84
CA VAL A 637 -35.69 -9.57 -72.40
C VAL A 637 -36.49 -10.69 -71.71
N GLU A 638 -36.65 -10.65 -70.38
CA GLU A 638 -37.50 -11.59 -69.64
C GLU A 638 -38.98 -11.45 -70.05
N ALA A 639 -39.48 -10.23 -70.24
CA ALA A 639 -40.85 -9.99 -70.72
C ALA A 639 -41.05 -10.48 -72.16
N ALA A 640 -40.10 -10.21 -73.06
CA ALA A 640 -40.13 -10.65 -74.45
C ALA A 640 -40.02 -12.19 -74.57
N THR A 641 -39.14 -12.82 -73.80
CA THR A 641 -38.99 -14.29 -73.78
C THR A 641 -40.22 -14.97 -73.18
N ASN A 642 -40.79 -14.46 -72.08
CA ASN A 642 -42.08 -14.93 -71.56
C ASN A 642 -43.22 -14.75 -72.57
N ALA A 643 -43.26 -13.64 -73.30
CA ALA A 643 -44.27 -13.41 -74.36
C ALA A 643 -44.12 -14.41 -75.52
N LEU A 644 -42.90 -14.67 -75.99
CA LEU A 644 -42.62 -15.70 -77.01
C LEU A 644 -43.01 -17.10 -76.52
N GLN A 645 -42.63 -17.47 -75.30
CA GLN A 645 -42.99 -18.75 -74.68
C GLN A 645 -44.51 -18.90 -74.56
N LYS A 646 -45.24 -17.83 -74.19
CA LYS A 646 -46.69 -17.86 -74.10
C LYS A 646 -47.38 -17.95 -75.46
N LEU A 647 -46.83 -17.28 -76.48
CA LEU A 647 -47.34 -17.35 -77.85
C LEU A 647 -47.13 -18.76 -78.46
N ALA A 648 -45.99 -19.40 -78.17
CA ALA A 648 -45.72 -20.80 -78.52
C ALA A 648 -46.63 -21.79 -77.75
N GLU A 649 -46.96 -21.52 -76.49
CA GLU A 649 -47.95 -22.33 -75.77
C GLU A 649 -49.36 -22.15 -76.37
N MET A 650 -49.75 -20.92 -76.72
CA MET A 650 -51.05 -20.64 -77.34
C MET A 650 -51.19 -21.28 -78.73
N SER A 651 -50.14 -21.26 -79.58
CA SER A 651 -50.16 -21.95 -80.87
C SER A 651 -50.29 -23.46 -80.70
N ARG A 652 -49.59 -24.05 -79.72
CA ARG A 652 -49.71 -25.48 -79.35
C ARG A 652 -51.11 -25.83 -78.81
N GLN A 653 -51.72 -24.98 -78.01
CA GLN A 653 -53.10 -25.16 -77.52
C GLN A 653 -54.13 -25.04 -78.66
N LEU A 654 -53.95 -24.13 -79.62
CA LEU A 654 -54.80 -24.03 -80.80
C LEU A 654 -54.67 -25.25 -81.72
N LEU A 655 -53.45 -25.76 -81.92
CA LEU A 655 -53.20 -27.00 -82.67
C LEU A 655 -53.91 -28.19 -82.01
N ASN A 656 -53.76 -28.36 -80.70
CA ASN A 656 -54.42 -29.43 -79.95
C ASN A 656 -55.96 -29.34 -80.00
N LYS A 657 -56.54 -28.13 -79.90
CA LYS A 657 -57.98 -27.93 -80.09
C LYS A 657 -58.44 -28.28 -81.51
N ALA A 658 -57.70 -27.86 -82.53
CA ALA A 658 -58.03 -28.17 -83.92
C ALA A 658 -57.99 -29.68 -84.22
N ILE A 659 -57.05 -30.41 -83.63
CA ILE A 659 -56.97 -31.88 -83.72
C ILE A 659 -58.19 -32.53 -83.04
N LEU A 660 -58.53 -32.11 -81.81
CA LEU A 660 -59.68 -32.67 -81.08
C LEU A 660 -61.04 -32.39 -81.76
N SER A 661 -61.18 -31.26 -82.47
CA SER A 661 -62.38 -31.00 -83.29
C SER A 661 -62.52 -31.99 -84.46
N VAL A 662 -61.41 -32.34 -85.13
CA VAL A 662 -61.41 -33.32 -86.23
C VAL A 662 -61.80 -34.73 -85.76
N GLU A 663 -61.42 -35.10 -84.54
CA GLU A 663 -61.78 -36.40 -83.95
C GLU A 663 -63.23 -36.46 -83.44
N ALA A 664 -63.83 -35.31 -83.06
CA ALA A 664 -65.20 -35.23 -82.57
C ALA A 664 -66.27 -35.27 -83.68
N ASP A 665 -66.10 -34.52 -84.76
CA ASP A 665 -67.12 -34.41 -85.82
C ASP A 665 -67.30 -35.70 -86.64
N ASN A 666 -66.29 -36.57 -86.64
CA ASN A 666 -66.23 -37.77 -87.48
C ASN A 666 -67.13 -38.94 -86.99
N TYR A 667 -67.94 -38.75 -85.94
CA TYR A 667 -68.79 -39.79 -85.36
C TYR A 667 -70.31 -39.48 -85.33
N ILE A 668 -70.73 -38.27 -85.75
CA ILE A 668 -72.09 -37.77 -85.46
C ILE A 668 -72.99 -37.62 -86.70
N SER A 669 -72.44 -37.43 -87.90
CA SER A 669 -73.23 -37.03 -89.09
C SER A 669 -73.71 -38.17 -90.01
N VAL A 670 -74.03 -39.35 -89.46
CA VAL A 670 -74.69 -40.45 -90.20
C VAL A 670 -76.14 -40.61 -89.75
N MET A 671 -77.04 -39.79 -90.32
CA MET A 671 -78.49 -40.00 -90.51
C MET A 671 -79.14 -38.66 -90.95
N GLN A 672 -79.46 -38.53 -92.25
CA GLN A 672 -80.25 -37.42 -92.79
C GLN A 672 -81.65 -37.88 -93.22
N ASN A 673 -82.51 -36.90 -93.57
CA ASN A 673 -83.90 -36.99 -94.05
C ASN A 673 -84.98 -36.96 -92.92
N ASN A 674 -86.10 -36.22 -93.04
CA ASN A 674 -86.58 -35.47 -94.22
C ASN A 674 -87.54 -34.28 -93.90
N ALA A 675 -87.47 -33.25 -94.77
CA ALA A 675 -88.50 -32.24 -95.13
C ALA A 675 -89.32 -31.48 -94.04
N ASN A 676 -89.23 -30.13 -94.04
CA ASN A 676 -90.21 -29.26 -94.72
C ASN A 676 -89.98 -27.73 -94.59
N LYS A 677 -90.15 -27.02 -95.73
CA LYS A 677 -90.59 -25.61 -95.93
C LYS A 677 -89.68 -24.40 -95.64
N THR A 678 -89.86 -23.42 -96.55
CA THR A 678 -89.53 -21.98 -96.54
C THR A 678 -88.03 -21.57 -96.63
N PRO A 679 -87.70 -20.48 -97.38
CA PRO A 679 -86.50 -20.52 -98.22
C PRO A 679 -85.65 -19.23 -98.26
N ASP A 680 -84.45 -19.25 -97.69
CA ASP A 680 -83.40 -18.24 -97.94
C ASP A 680 -82.01 -18.87 -97.78
N SER A 681 -81.50 -19.51 -98.84
CA SER A 681 -80.08 -19.87 -98.99
C SER A 681 -79.80 -20.44 -100.38
N ILE A 682 -78.72 -19.96 -101.01
CA ILE A 682 -78.10 -20.56 -102.21
C ILE A 682 -76.59 -20.60 -101.94
N THR A 683 -76.09 -21.82 -101.66
CA THR A 683 -74.83 -22.45 -102.11
C THR A 683 -73.54 -21.63 -102.18
N ASP A 684 -72.34 -22.15 -101.91
CA ASP A 684 -71.81 -23.44 -101.44
C ASP A 684 -70.37 -23.10 -100.95
N THR A 685 -69.61 -23.88 -100.17
CA THR A 685 -69.34 -25.32 -100.20
C THR A 685 -68.84 -25.77 -98.82
N ASN A 686 -69.13 -27.01 -98.42
CA ASN A 686 -68.35 -27.68 -97.37
C ASN A 686 -67.00 -28.12 -97.97
N ASN A 687 -66.01 -27.22 -98.03
CA ASN A 687 -64.71 -27.55 -98.63
C ASN A 687 -63.69 -28.05 -97.58
N PRO A 688 -63.37 -29.36 -97.51
CA PRO A 688 -62.40 -29.89 -96.53
C PRO A 688 -60.99 -29.35 -96.75
N GLU A 689 -60.66 -28.87 -97.96
CA GLU A 689 -59.39 -28.19 -98.25
C GLU A 689 -59.17 -26.97 -97.35
N CYS A 690 -60.23 -26.23 -97.00
CA CYS A 690 -60.13 -25.06 -96.14
C CYS A 690 -59.75 -25.45 -94.69
N PHE A 691 -60.22 -26.61 -94.20
CA PHE A 691 -59.87 -27.09 -92.87
C PHE A 691 -58.42 -27.62 -92.84
N GLU A 692 -57.99 -28.38 -93.84
CA GLU A 692 -56.58 -28.79 -93.95
C GLU A 692 -55.65 -27.59 -94.20
N GLU A 693 -56.10 -26.53 -94.89
CA GLU A 693 -55.32 -25.29 -95.01
C GLU A 693 -55.20 -24.57 -93.65
N VAL A 694 -56.29 -24.43 -92.88
CA VAL A 694 -56.25 -23.89 -91.52
C VAL A 694 -55.29 -24.70 -90.64
N LYS A 695 -55.39 -26.03 -90.66
CA LYS A 695 -54.50 -26.96 -89.95
C LYS A 695 -53.04 -26.81 -90.39
N ALA A 696 -52.76 -26.68 -91.69
CA ALA A 696 -51.42 -26.45 -92.23
C ALA A 696 -50.88 -25.03 -92.00
N ARG A 697 -51.75 -24.04 -91.75
CA ARG A 697 -51.38 -22.68 -91.31
C ARG A 697 -51.10 -22.64 -89.81
N VAL A 698 -51.92 -23.29 -88.97
CA VAL A 698 -51.70 -23.42 -87.52
C VAL A 698 -50.44 -24.23 -87.21
N ALA A 699 -50.18 -25.33 -87.93
CA ALA A 699 -48.92 -26.07 -87.82
C ALA A 699 -47.69 -25.22 -88.20
N ARG A 700 -47.79 -24.40 -89.25
CA ARG A 700 -46.71 -23.46 -89.63
C ARG A 700 -46.52 -22.35 -88.60
N LEU A 701 -47.59 -21.82 -88.02
CA LEU A 701 -47.52 -20.86 -86.90
C LEU A 701 -46.86 -21.48 -85.65
N SER A 702 -47.20 -22.73 -85.31
CA SER A 702 -46.59 -23.45 -84.19
C SER A 702 -45.08 -23.65 -84.41
N ALA A 703 -44.68 -24.13 -85.60
CA ALA A 703 -43.27 -24.32 -85.95
C ALA A 703 -42.48 -23.00 -85.96
N LEU A 704 -43.08 -21.91 -86.45
CA LEU A 704 -42.45 -20.59 -86.44
C LEU A 704 -42.34 -20.01 -85.02
N SER A 705 -43.34 -20.20 -84.16
CA SER A 705 -43.25 -19.80 -82.75
C SER A 705 -42.21 -20.60 -81.97
N GLU A 706 -42.08 -21.90 -82.23
CA GLU A 706 -41.03 -22.73 -81.60
C GLU A 706 -39.63 -22.43 -82.15
N GLN A 707 -39.51 -22.06 -83.44
CA GLN A 707 -38.26 -21.54 -84.00
C GLN A 707 -37.84 -20.21 -83.33
N LEU A 708 -38.76 -19.25 -83.17
CA LEU A 708 -38.46 -17.99 -82.48
C LEU A 708 -38.07 -18.19 -81.00
N VAL A 709 -38.67 -19.16 -80.31
CA VAL A 709 -38.30 -19.55 -78.95
C VAL A 709 -36.86 -20.12 -78.91
N MET A 710 -36.47 -20.95 -79.88
CA MET A 710 -35.10 -21.46 -79.97
C MET A 710 -34.07 -20.40 -80.41
N GLU A 711 -34.41 -19.51 -81.35
CA GLU A 711 -33.55 -18.40 -81.77
C GLU A 711 -33.34 -17.37 -80.64
N ALA A 712 -34.33 -17.20 -79.76
CA ALA A 712 -34.21 -16.42 -78.52
C ALA A 712 -33.42 -17.15 -77.40
N GLY A 713 -32.89 -18.35 -77.65
CA GLY A 713 -32.10 -19.12 -76.69
C GLY A 713 -32.90 -19.75 -75.54
N ILE A 714 -34.24 -19.73 -75.62
CA ILE A 714 -35.12 -20.24 -74.58
C ILE A 714 -35.16 -21.76 -74.66
N VAL A 715 -34.45 -22.44 -73.76
CA VAL A 715 -34.58 -23.89 -73.59
C VAL A 715 -35.98 -24.18 -73.02
N PRO A 716 -36.82 -25.00 -73.67
CA PRO A 716 -38.14 -25.31 -73.14
C PRO A 716 -38.04 -26.10 -71.83
N ALA A 717 -38.63 -25.56 -70.77
CA ALA A 717 -38.81 -26.27 -69.52
C ALA A 717 -39.82 -27.43 -69.72
N ASN A 718 -39.37 -28.66 -69.44
CA ASN A 718 -40.20 -29.86 -69.31
C ASN A 718 -40.70 -30.02 -67.86
#